data_AF-A0ABC7ZIH5-F1
#
_entry.id   AF-A0ABC7ZIH5-F1
#
_cell.length_a   1.000
_cell.length_b   1.000
_cell.length_c   1.000
_cell.angle_alpha   90.00
_cell.angle_beta   90.00
_cell.angle_gamma   90.00
#
_symmetry.space_group_name_H-M   'P 1'
#
loop_
_entity.id
_entity.type
_entity.pdbx_description
1 polymer ?
#
loop_
_entity_poly.entity_id
_entity_poly.type
_entity_poly.pdbx_seq_one_letter_code
_entity_poly.pdbx_strand_id
1 'polypeptide(L)'
;MNDWQWLKNRLVNSKTKSVSFWLPQTSSNIIDIAELIKCCSELKNTSINGLIDFLNQQDKLEFNLTRLKEIDVEDGKQLFGIETSVYKHFQNEIARFYKQVNKHFRETGSESLFLALPVIEGINEFNDIFRAPLLYVGVKLKVSPRFERFWLEINKEEIFLNPTIIGVETNKRNSLFKNNYDTTKIDVNDALKVFSELEYEFRMPLTSELKSFSKKAKSDFNTEKRTNYLINNVLLGIFDVKGDQLFQNFNEILNTDPDVLDELLKDRRDLLLENREFREQFDLKDTYLFSHLDIYQQYAVKQALLGDLIIEGPPGTGKSETIVNILVNLVLNNKKVLFVSEKVTALDVVYNRLGSFKHIALFNASVAAEKKRFYNQFAEFETYFTTYFSKKDLDATLPTFEGKWVDDILGAFQALQALYDTKINSGENLFSFKEIVSSFQMLDASYIKIKEYERFDEWVRVFSNPLWLEKHLSYQELKKELSQRWNGIDNFYQLQSLLNQTKKRKVLNYVLEHFEQFNTVISPKHVLFYKPSNKSQLLLKQLKQDVEQYTSLQRFQSPTKFETIKLNFINQVNENPTPWFFSWFIQFHAKPLLEKLVSFESNIIKTKQAYLNGIESYVASCKKLLKTTILNNFFQLYQTNKDELLEICRQAKNPVLKEITWWFKKHFELLKKLFPVHIMTLESAATLTPNQRGLYDYVVIDEASQVFLERAIPILFRADKYIIAGDTKQLKPANFFQSRAEYDVDEEFEDGNIEAAVHSSSLLHFLKNRSRILTLLKFHYRSDSADLIAFTNNRIYDNELIFMNKANADQRVFIVHDVIDGIWKNNRNLQEARDVVQRLEQLTTTNDYKKSLGVICFNKNQADLIEYLIDKQNNPLLNEWRERQNDVGEYEGLFVKNIENVQGDERDIIIFSLGYDRSVNSYGPISKQGGENRLNVAITRAKQRIELFKTNRGEDYNGLSSSSLGSKLLVEYLLYCEAMAKNQGEKITFQAVKRKETKAKYELAVENDFFNQLQAIFGGEFEIKRNVNEGAYFFSFVFYFNNIPYLAIDFNIPIPTSRKQVMEGILYREQFLKKRQWNLINIWIDEWKLNPIGVISKIRSSLAVHQNQHEEI
;
A
#
# COMPACT_ATOMS: atom_id res chain seq x y z
N MET A 1 16.02 19.51 -27.76
CA MET A 1 14.76 19.81 -28.52
C MET A 1 14.17 18.60 -29.25
N ASN A 2 14.91 17.51 -29.51
CA ASN A 2 14.35 16.32 -30.17
C ASN A 2 13.61 15.37 -29.20
N ASP A 3 14.05 15.26 -27.94
CA ASP A 3 13.57 14.24 -26.99
C ASP A 3 12.11 14.43 -26.55
N TRP A 4 11.67 15.70 -26.38
CA TRP A 4 10.32 16.02 -25.90
C TRP A 4 9.22 15.94 -26.96
N GLN A 5 9.62 16.03 -28.23
CA GLN A 5 8.70 16.02 -29.37
C GLN A 5 8.03 14.66 -29.53
N TRP A 6 8.73 13.57 -29.18
CA TRP A 6 8.16 12.22 -29.17
C TRP A 6 7.07 12.04 -28.10
N LEU A 7 7.28 12.54 -26.87
CA LEU A 7 6.27 12.52 -25.80
C LEU A 7 5.01 13.31 -26.18
N LYS A 8 5.21 14.47 -26.83
CA LYS A 8 4.12 15.28 -27.39
C LYS A 8 3.24 14.48 -28.35
N ASN A 9 3.87 13.73 -29.26
CA ASN A 9 3.17 12.99 -30.31
C ASN A 9 2.28 11.87 -29.73
N ARG A 10 2.69 11.23 -28.63
CA ARG A 10 1.89 10.19 -27.95
C ARG A 10 0.59 10.70 -27.35
N LEU A 11 0.55 11.92 -26.81
CA LEU A 11 -0.69 12.52 -26.30
C LEU A 11 -1.76 12.66 -27.39
N VAL A 12 -1.36 12.71 -28.67
CA VAL A 12 -2.27 12.88 -29.81
C VAL A 12 -2.93 11.56 -30.26
N ASN A 13 -2.30 10.40 -30.01
CA ASN A 13 -2.73 9.07 -30.49
C ASN A 13 -4.08 8.57 -29.92
N SER A 14 -4.54 9.11 -28.79
CA SER A 14 -5.81 8.73 -28.15
C SER A 14 -7.07 9.09 -28.98
N LYS A 15 -6.93 9.87 -30.06
CA LYS A 15 -8.03 10.59 -30.73
C LYS A 15 -8.59 9.98 -32.01
N THR A 16 -8.17 8.79 -32.45
CA THR A 16 -8.69 8.14 -33.68
C THR A 16 -10.21 7.87 -33.68
N LYS A 17 -10.88 8.02 -32.53
CA LYS A 17 -12.34 7.92 -32.36
C LYS A 17 -13.06 9.27 -32.22
N SER A 18 -12.35 10.40 -32.24
CA SER A 18 -12.96 11.72 -32.08
C SER A 18 -13.62 12.20 -33.37
N VAL A 19 -14.57 13.13 -33.23
CA VAL A 19 -15.20 13.82 -34.38
C VAL A 19 -14.20 14.67 -35.16
N SER A 20 -13.02 14.93 -34.59
CA SER A 20 -11.89 15.59 -35.26
C SER A 20 -11.11 14.65 -36.20
N PHE A 21 -11.38 13.34 -36.20
CA PHE A 21 -10.81 12.37 -37.14
C PHE A 21 -11.88 11.68 -38.01
N TRP A 22 -13.03 11.35 -37.42
CA TRP A 22 -14.14 10.69 -38.11
C TRP A 22 -15.49 11.34 -37.78
N LEU A 23 -16.02 12.08 -38.76
CA LEU A 23 -17.30 12.79 -38.70
C LEU A 23 -18.30 12.14 -39.68
N PRO A 24 -19.12 11.16 -39.23
CA PRO A 24 -20.04 10.45 -40.10
C PRO A 24 -21.28 11.28 -40.50
N GLN A 25 -21.76 12.15 -39.61
CA GLN A 25 -22.91 13.03 -39.79
C GLN A 25 -22.79 14.25 -38.85
N THR A 26 -23.56 15.30 -39.09
CA THR A 26 -23.75 16.38 -38.11
C THR A 26 -24.37 15.83 -36.82
N SER A 27 -24.12 16.53 -35.71
CA SER A 27 -24.61 16.17 -34.38
C SER A 27 -25.24 17.40 -33.72
N SER A 28 -25.79 17.28 -32.50
CA SER A 28 -26.31 18.45 -31.80
C SER A 28 -25.27 19.57 -31.64
N ASN A 29 -23.99 19.21 -31.57
CA ASN A 29 -22.88 20.12 -31.32
C ASN A 29 -22.21 20.62 -32.61
N ILE A 30 -22.72 20.26 -33.79
CA ILE A 30 -22.13 20.64 -35.08
C ILE A 30 -23.25 20.92 -36.08
N ILE A 31 -23.32 22.16 -36.56
CA ILE A 31 -24.29 22.62 -37.57
C ILE A 31 -23.56 22.76 -38.91
N ASP A 32 -24.22 22.31 -39.99
CA ASP A 32 -23.82 22.65 -41.35
C ASP A 32 -24.38 24.04 -41.71
N ILE A 33 -23.49 24.97 -42.03
CA ILE A 33 -23.87 26.35 -42.33
C ILE A 33 -23.65 26.72 -43.80
N ALA A 34 -23.35 25.76 -44.68
CA ALA A 34 -23.08 26.03 -46.09
C ALA A 34 -24.23 26.79 -46.78
N GLU A 35 -25.47 26.31 -46.64
CA GLU A 35 -26.65 26.97 -47.22
C GLU A 35 -27.03 28.26 -46.48
N LEU A 36 -26.76 28.36 -45.18
CA LEU A 36 -26.94 29.61 -44.43
C LEU A 36 -25.97 30.69 -44.90
N ILE A 37 -24.75 30.33 -45.29
CA ILE A 37 -23.80 31.28 -45.89
C ILE A 37 -24.36 31.80 -47.21
N LYS A 38 -24.92 30.94 -48.06
CA LYS A 38 -25.49 31.36 -49.35
C LYS A 38 -26.69 32.31 -49.20
N CYS A 39 -27.62 31.99 -48.30
CA CYS A 39 -28.90 32.69 -48.21
C CYS A 39 -28.94 33.84 -47.19
N CYS A 40 -28.17 33.72 -46.09
CA CYS A 40 -28.33 34.59 -44.92
C CYS A 40 -27.13 35.51 -44.65
N SER A 41 -25.96 35.24 -45.24
CA SER A 41 -24.76 36.03 -44.94
C SER A 41 -24.67 37.34 -45.75
N GLU A 42 -23.72 38.18 -45.38
CA GLU A 42 -23.36 39.41 -46.12
C GLU A 42 -22.36 39.19 -47.27
N LEU A 43 -21.92 37.94 -47.49
CA LEU A 43 -20.93 37.61 -48.52
C LEU A 43 -21.51 37.80 -49.93
N LYS A 44 -20.82 38.59 -50.75
CA LYS A 44 -21.13 38.73 -52.19
C LYS A 44 -20.70 37.48 -52.98
N ASN A 45 -19.54 36.92 -52.64
CA ASN A 45 -19.03 35.68 -53.22
C ASN A 45 -19.17 34.57 -52.17
N THR A 46 -20.17 33.71 -52.35
CA THR A 46 -20.52 32.63 -51.41
C THR A 46 -19.79 31.31 -51.71
N SER A 47 -18.76 31.34 -52.57
CA SER A 47 -17.84 30.22 -52.76
C SER A 47 -16.90 30.06 -51.56
N ILE A 48 -16.26 28.90 -51.42
CA ILE A 48 -15.30 28.66 -50.34
C ILE A 48 -14.12 29.63 -50.36
N ASN A 49 -13.63 29.99 -51.56
CA ASN A 49 -12.56 30.97 -51.71
C ASN A 49 -13.03 32.36 -51.31
N GLY A 50 -14.25 32.75 -51.71
CA GLY A 50 -14.85 34.02 -51.31
C GLY A 50 -15.05 34.14 -49.79
N LEU A 51 -15.42 33.03 -49.13
CA LEU A 51 -15.49 32.96 -47.67
C LEU A 51 -14.11 33.14 -47.04
N ILE A 52 -13.09 32.40 -47.50
CA ILE A 52 -11.73 32.48 -46.96
C ILE A 52 -11.15 33.90 -47.10
N ASP A 53 -11.30 34.52 -48.28
CA ASP A 53 -10.84 35.90 -48.52
C ASP A 53 -11.51 36.88 -47.56
N PHE A 54 -12.81 36.71 -47.31
CA PHE A 54 -13.55 37.53 -46.36
C PHE A 54 -13.08 37.32 -44.91
N LEU A 55 -12.91 36.07 -44.47
CA LEU A 55 -12.46 35.74 -43.11
C LEU A 55 -11.05 36.26 -42.81
N ASN A 56 -10.18 36.36 -43.83
CA ASN A 56 -8.85 36.97 -43.68
C ASN A 56 -8.92 38.51 -43.51
N GLN A 57 -9.89 39.17 -44.15
CA GLN A 57 -10.00 40.64 -44.17
C GLN A 57 -10.88 41.21 -43.04
N GLN A 58 -11.91 40.48 -42.63
CA GLN A 58 -12.90 40.93 -41.66
C GLN A 58 -12.78 40.15 -40.35
N ASP A 59 -13.19 40.76 -39.24
CA ASP A 59 -13.15 40.13 -37.91
C ASP A 59 -14.52 39.59 -37.47
N LYS A 60 -15.55 39.75 -38.30
CA LYS A 60 -16.93 39.37 -38.01
C LYS A 60 -17.63 38.88 -39.27
N LEU A 61 -18.38 37.79 -39.17
CA LEU A 61 -19.29 37.30 -40.19
C LEU A 61 -20.74 37.36 -39.69
N GLU A 62 -21.59 38.17 -40.33
CA GLU A 62 -22.99 38.39 -39.95
C GLU A 62 -23.97 37.51 -40.76
N PHE A 63 -24.95 36.91 -40.06
CA PHE A 63 -26.04 36.15 -40.62
C PHE A 63 -27.39 36.75 -40.24
N ASN A 64 -28.23 37.04 -41.25
CA ASN A 64 -29.59 37.51 -41.06
C ASN A 64 -30.62 36.43 -41.45
N LEU A 65 -31.14 35.72 -40.44
CA LEU A 65 -32.09 34.63 -40.66
C LEU A 65 -33.44 35.12 -41.19
N THR A 66 -33.80 36.40 -41.04
CA THR A 66 -35.10 36.89 -41.54
C THR A 66 -35.25 36.74 -43.04
N ARG A 67 -34.15 36.64 -43.80
CA ARG A 67 -34.15 36.36 -45.25
C ARG A 67 -34.77 34.99 -45.58
N LEU A 68 -34.73 34.04 -44.65
CA LEU A 68 -35.36 32.72 -44.81
C LEU A 68 -36.88 32.75 -44.72
N LYS A 69 -37.50 33.87 -44.33
CA LYS A 69 -38.97 34.00 -44.31
C LYS A 69 -39.57 34.02 -45.71
N GLU A 70 -38.77 34.36 -46.72
CA GLU A 70 -39.17 34.47 -48.12
C GLU A 70 -39.03 33.14 -48.87
N ILE A 71 -38.37 32.14 -48.29
CA ILE A 71 -38.23 30.80 -48.86
C ILE A 71 -39.50 30.01 -48.56
N ASP A 72 -40.17 29.53 -49.60
CA ASP A 72 -41.36 28.69 -49.45
C ASP A 72 -41.00 27.27 -48.99
N VAL A 73 -42.03 26.43 -48.74
CA VAL A 73 -41.84 25.10 -48.17
C VAL A 73 -41.24 24.11 -49.20
N GLU A 74 -41.50 24.30 -50.50
CA GLU A 74 -40.97 23.41 -51.54
C GLU A 74 -39.48 23.67 -51.76
N ASP A 75 -39.08 24.93 -51.90
CA ASP A 75 -37.67 25.35 -51.97
C ASP A 75 -36.94 25.00 -50.66
N GLY A 76 -37.61 25.15 -49.52
CA GLY A 76 -37.11 24.76 -48.21
C GLY A 76 -36.80 23.27 -48.10
N LYS A 77 -37.66 22.43 -48.67
CA LYS A 77 -37.45 20.97 -48.73
C LYS A 77 -36.29 20.61 -49.66
N GLN A 78 -36.14 21.30 -50.79
CA GLN A 78 -35.07 21.02 -51.74
C GLN A 78 -33.69 21.46 -51.23
N LEU A 79 -33.60 22.66 -50.66
CA LEU A 79 -32.33 23.25 -50.22
C LEU A 79 -31.86 22.69 -48.88
N PHE A 80 -32.79 22.50 -47.92
CA PHE A 80 -32.45 22.17 -46.54
C PHE A 80 -33.01 20.82 -46.06
N GLY A 81 -33.87 20.15 -46.84
CA GLY A 81 -34.54 18.92 -46.40
C GLY A 81 -35.60 19.14 -45.31
N ILE A 82 -36.12 20.37 -45.17
CA ILE A 82 -37.03 20.76 -44.09
C ILE A 82 -38.46 20.90 -44.65
N GLU A 83 -39.42 20.16 -44.08
CA GLU A 83 -40.84 20.18 -44.49
C GLU A 83 -41.70 21.22 -43.73
N THR A 84 -41.05 22.11 -42.99
CA THR A 84 -41.71 23.15 -42.16
C THR A 84 -41.07 24.52 -42.43
N SER A 85 -41.50 25.57 -41.72
CA SER A 85 -40.89 26.90 -41.86
C SER A 85 -39.38 26.86 -41.61
N VAL A 86 -38.60 27.05 -42.68
CA VAL A 86 -37.13 27.07 -42.68
C VAL A 86 -36.60 28.10 -41.68
N TYR A 87 -37.21 29.30 -41.68
CA TYR A 87 -36.89 30.35 -40.70
C TYR A 87 -37.04 29.88 -39.25
N LYS A 88 -38.20 29.32 -38.88
CA LYS A 88 -38.43 28.85 -37.49
C LYS A 88 -37.54 27.67 -37.13
N HIS A 89 -37.20 26.81 -38.10
CA HIS A 89 -36.29 25.69 -37.88
C HIS A 89 -34.90 26.19 -37.46
N PHE A 90 -34.26 27.00 -38.30
CA PHE A 90 -32.91 27.53 -38.01
C PHE A 90 -32.89 28.50 -36.83
N GLN A 91 -33.95 29.29 -36.60
CA GLN A 91 -34.07 30.12 -35.40
C GLN A 91 -34.01 29.27 -34.12
N ASN A 92 -34.73 28.16 -34.08
CA ASN A 92 -34.73 27.24 -32.95
C ASN A 92 -33.42 26.45 -32.84
N GLU A 93 -32.83 26.06 -33.97
CA GLU A 93 -31.55 25.33 -34.03
C GLU A 93 -30.41 26.19 -33.49
N ILE A 94 -30.26 27.44 -33.96
CA ILE A 94 -29.26 28.39 -33.47
C ILE A 94 -29.51 28.72 -31.99
N ALA A 95 -30.76 28.83 -31.55
CA ALA A 95 -31.06 29.04 -30.14
C ALA A 95 -30.64 27.85 -29.24
N ARG A 96 -30.86 26.62 -29.70
CA ARG A 96 -30.40 25.40 -29.00
C ARG A 96 -28.88 25.31 -29.00
N PHE A 97 -28.25 25.55 -30.14
CA PHE A 97 -26.80 25.50 -30.30
C PHE A 97 -26.10 26.58 -29.47
N TYR A 98 -26.59 27.82 -29.47
CA TYR A 98 -26.06 28.89 -28.61
C TYR A 98 -26.11 28.51 -27.12
N LYS A 99 -27.20 27.87 -26.67
CA LYS A 99 -27.28 27.35 -25.29
C LYS A 99 -26.23 26.27 -25.02
N GLN A 100 -26.00 25.37 -25.98
CA GLN A 100 -24.99 24.31 -25.87
C GLN A 100 -23.57 24.87 -25.88
N VAL A 101 -23.23 25.81 -26.77
CA VAL A 101 -21.93 26.49 -26.79
C VAL A 101 -21.65 27.16 -25.46
N ASN A 102 -22.62 27.93 -24.93
CA ASN A 102 -22.46 28.57 -23.63
C ASN A 102 -22.41 27.58 -22.46
N LYS A 103 -23.08 26.43 -22.58
CA LYS A 103 -22.98 25.36 -21.59
C LYS A 103 -21.57 24.74 -21.64
N HIS A 104 -21.07 24.41 -22.82
CA HIS A 104 -19.74 23.85 -23.02
C HIS A 104 -18.62 24.78 -22.56
N PHE A 105 -18.69 26.07 -22.90
CA PHE A 105 -17.75 27.08 -22.42
C PHE A 105 -17.76 27.17 -20.89
N ARG A 106 -18.94 27.12 -20.28
CA ARG A 106 -19.10 27.14 -18.83
C ARG A 106 -18.55 25.88 -18.14
N GLU A 107 -18.73 24.72 -18.77
CA GLU A 107 -18.26 23.41 -18.27
C GLU A 107 -16.74 23.27 -18.40
N THR A 108 -16.18 23.57 -19.57
CA THR A 108 -14.75 23.34 -19.86
C THR A 108 -13.87 24.54 -19.55
N GLY A 109 -14.44 25.75 -19.45
CA GLY A 109 -13.69 27.00 -19.35
C GLY A 109 -12.91 27.35 -20.63
N SER A 110 -13.14 26.61 -21.73
CA SER A 110 -12.47 26.80 -23.02
C SER A 110 -13.47 27.26 -24.08
N GLU A 111 -13.09 28.28 -24.87
CA GLU A 111 -13.79 28.59 -26.12
C GLU A 111 -13.35 27.55 -27.16
N SER A 112 -14.16 26.49 -27.31
CA SER A 112 -13.94 25.37 -28.25
C SER A 112 -14.93 25.41 -29.42
N LEU A 113 -15.39 26.60 -29.79
CA LEU A 113 -16.26 26.80 -30.95
C LEU A 113 -15.40 27.17 -32.16
N PHE A 114 -15.52 26.39 -33.22
CA PHE A 114 -14.74 26.58 -34.44
C PHE A 114 -15.63 26.61 -35.67
N LEU A 115 -15.24 27.45 -36.62
CA LEU A 115 -15.59 27.29 -38.01
C LEU A 115 -14.60 26.28 -38.62
N ALA A 116 -15.11 25.16 -39.11
CA ALA A 116 -14.31 24.05 -39.60
C ALA A 116 -14.51 23.89 -41.11
N LEU A 117 -13.43 24.07 -41.87
CA LEU A 117 -13.48 24.19 -43.33
C LEU A 117 -12.11 23.93 -43.98
N PRO A 118 -12.09 23.54 -45.26
CA PRO A 118 -13.00 22.55 -45.87
C PRO A 118 -12.96 21.20 -45.12
N VAL A 119 -13.79 20.22 -45.51
CA VAL A 119 -13.69 18.85 -45.00
C VAL A 119 -12.82 18.01 -45.95
N ILE A 120 -11.93 17.19 -45.38
CA ILE A 120 -11.20 16.15 -46.10
C ILE A 120 -11.72 14.77 -45.73
N GLU A 121 -11.81 13.89 -46.72
CA GLU A 121 -12.21 12.50 -46.51
C GLU A 121 -11.43 11.55 -47.41
N GLY A 122 -11.21 10.33 -46.92
CA GLY A 122 -10.42 9.36 -47.65
C GLY A 122 -9.96 8.20 -46.78
N ILE A 123 -8.92 7.52 -47.27
CA ILE A 123 -8.34 6.35 -46.62
C ILE A 123 -6.84 6.55 -46.57
N ASN A 124 -6.26 6.45 -45.39
CA ASN A 124 -4.82 6.54 -45.22
C ASN A 124 -4.10 5.30 -45.76
N GLU A 125 -2.77 5.39 -45.88
CA GLU A 125 -1.91 4.27 -46.28
C GLU A 125 -2.02 3.05 -45.35
N PHE A 126 -2.51 3.27 -44.14
CA PHE A 126 -2.75 2.27 -43.10
C PHE A 126 -4.19 1.72 -43.10
N ASN A 127 -4.99 2.01 -44.12
CA ASN A 127 -6.38 1.59 -44.30
C ASN A 127 -7.38 2.11 -43.23
N ASP A 128 -7.04 3.15 -42.47
CA ASP A 128 -8.03 3.90 -41.70
C ASP A 128 -8.77 4.88 -42.59
N ILE A 129 -10.07 4.86 -42.43
CA ILE A 129 -10.96 5.82 -43.07
C ILE A 129 -11.04 7.07 -42.18
N PHE A 130 -10.77 8.22 -42.76
CA PHE A 130 -10.90 9.52 -42.11
C PHE A 130 -11.92 10.38 -42.86
N ARG A 131 -12.62 11.23 -42.10
CA ARG A 131 -13.55 12.23 -42.61
C ARG A 131 -13.62 13.35 -41.59
N ALA A 132 -12.91 14.44 -41.83
CA ALA A 132 -12.72 15.46 -40.81
C ALA A 132 -12.38 16.82 -41.43
N PRO A 133 -12.60 17.93 -40.70
CA PRO A 133 -12.20 19.25 -41.15
C PRO A 133 -10.69 19.35 -41.42
N LEU A 134 -10.31 20.15 -42.41
CA LEU A 134 -8.92 20.45 -42.74
C LEU A 134 -8.36 21.53 -41.82
N LEU A 135 -9.05 22.66 -41.71
CA LEU A 135 -8.68 23.80 -40.86
C LEU A 135 -9.78 24.08 -39.85
N TYR A 136 -9.35 24.63 -38.72
CA TYR A 136 -10.20 25.21 -37.70
C TYR A 136 -9.87 26.67 -37.52
N VAL A 137 -10.92 27.50 -37.50
CA VAL A 137 -10.85 28.92 -37.23
C VAL A 137 -11.69 29.19 -35.99
N GLY A 138 -11.05 29.66 -34.92
CA GLY A 138 -11.71 29.96 -33.66
C GLY A 138 -12.74 31.07 -33.87
N VAL A 139 -13.95 30.88 -33.34
CA VAL A 139 -15.01 31.88 -33.46
C VAL A 139 -15.82 32.01 -32.17
N LYS A 140 -16.33 33.21 -31.92
CA LYS A 140 -17.26 33.51 -30.84
C LYS A 140 -18.65 33.79 -31.39
N LEU A 141 -19.63 33.01 -30.95
CA LEU A 141 -21.03 33.16 -31.38
C LEU A 141 -21.74 34.23 -30.55
N LYS A 142 -22.21 35.29 -31.20
CA LYS A 142 -23.12 36.30 -30.64
C LYS A 142 -24.47 36.23 -31.33
N VAL A 143 -25.55 36.40 -30.59
CA VAL A 143 -26.94 36.28 -31.09
C VAL A 143 -27.77 37.49 -30.69
N SER A 144 -28.76 37.86 -31.51
CA SER A 144 -29.75 38.88 -31.15
C SER A 144 -30.78 38.33 -30.14
N PRO A 145 -31.49 39.17 -29.35
CA PRO A 145 -32.42 38.71 -28.32
C PRO A 145 -33.54 37.77 -28.81
N ARG A 146 -33.93 37.88 -30.09
CA ARG A 146 -34.94 37.04 -30.73
C ARG A 146 -34.34 35.97 -31.65
N PHE A 147 -33.02 35.79 -31.67
CA PHE A 147 -32.31 34.87 -32.56
C PHE A 147 -32.63 35.09 -34.05
N GLU A 148 -32.97 36.32 -34.44
CA GLU A 148 -33.24 36.64 -35.86
C GLU A 148 -31.95 36.93 -36.62
N ARG A 149 -30.89 37.27 -35.89
CA ARG A 149 -29.55 37.49 -36.41
C ARG A 149 -28.51 36.90 -35.46
N PHE A 150 -27.42 36.43 -36.02
CA PHE A 150 -26.26 36.01 -35.25
C PHE A 150 -24.97 36.38 -36.00
N TRP A 151 -23.89 36.52 -35.25
CA TRP A 151 -22.58 36.83 -35.78
C TRP A 151 -21.53 35.89 -35.21
N LEU A 152 -20.55 35.57 -36.04
CA LEU A 152 -19.34 34.88 -35.66
C LEU A 152 -18.21 35.92 -35.61
N GLU A 153 -17.72 36.22 -34.42
CA GLU A 153 -16.50 37.03 -34.26
C GLU A 153 -15.30 36.10 -34.38
N ILE A 154 -14.38 36.44 -35.27
CA ILE A 154 -13.27 35.58 -35.66
C ILE A 154 -12.10 35.81 -34.71
N ASN A 155 -11.59 34.74 -34.13
CA ASN A 155 -10.36 34.77 -33.35
C ASN A 155 -9.17 34.44 -34.24
N LYS A 156 -8.46 35.48 -34.70
CA LYS A 156 -7.30 35.34 -35.59
C LYS A 156 -6.08 34.70 -34.93
N GLU A 157 -6.05 34.59 -33.61
CA GLU A 157 -5.00 33.85 -32.88
C GLU A 157 -5.26 32.34 -32.84
N GLU A 158 -6.47 31.89 -33.22
CA GLU A 158 -6.88 30.49 -33.19
C GLU A 158 -7.17 29.95 -34.59
N ILE A 159 -6.16 30.02 -35.46
CA ILE A 159 -6.19 29.37 -36.77
C ILE A 159 -5.19 28.23 -36.76
N PHE A 160 -5.67 27.00 -36.95
CA PHE A 160 -4.77 25.84 -37.03
C PHE A 160 -5.33 24.75 -37.93
N LEU A 161 -4.40 24.05 -38.56
CA LEU A 161 -4.66 22.82 -39.28
C LEU A 161 -5.09 21.72 -38.32
N ASN A 162 -6.00 20.84 -38.74
CA ASN A 162 -6.53 19.78 -37.91
C ASN A 162 -5.40 18.93 -37.28
N PRO A 163 -5.11 19.13 -35.99
CA PRO A 163 -3.95 18.51 -35.34
C PRO A 163 -4.18 17.03 -35.10
N THR A 164 -5.44 16.57 -35.14
CA THR A 164 -5.78 15.16 -34.93
C THR A 164 -5.36 14.33 -36.13
N ILE A 165 -5.60 14.81 -37.35
CA ILE A 165 -5.20 14.08 -38.56
C ILE A 165 -3.68 14.07 -38.67
N ILE A 166 -3.02 15.23 -38.53
CA ILE A 166 -1.55 15.30 -38.50
C ILE A 166 -1.01 14.30 -37.47
N GLY A 167 -1.47 14.37 -36.22
CA GLY A 167 -0.94 13.51 -35.17
C GLY A 167 -1.15 12.02 -35.40
N VAL A 168 -2.28 11.60 -35.97
CA VAL A 168 -2.51 10.19 -36.31
C VAL A 168 -1.52 9.73 -37.38
N GLU A 169 -1.33 10.51 -38.43
CA GLU A 169 -0.44 10.15 -39.55
C GLU A 169 1.03 10.13 -39.12
N THR A 170 1.48 11.12 -38.37
CA THR A 170 2.86 11.22 -37.89
C THR A 170 3.21 10.09 -36.93
N ASN A 171 2.25 9.70 -36.09
CA ASN A 171 2.43 8.59 -35.16
C ASN A 171 2.54 7.26 -35.90
N LYS A 172 1.68 7.01 -36.89
CA LYS A 172 1.73 5.75 -37.63
C LYS A 172 2.98 5.61 -38.50
N ARG A 173 3.50 6.72 -39.01
CA ARG A 173 4.77 6.76 -39.75
C ARG A 173 6.02 6.81 -38.86
N ASN A 174 5.83 6.96 -37.56
CA ASN A 174 6.92 7.16 -36.60
C ASN A 174 7.87 8.32 -37.02
N SER A 175 7.32 9.34 -37.68
CA SER A 175 8.07 10.42 -38.33
C SER A 175 7.83 11.75 -37.63
N LEU A 176 8.91 12.50 -37.42
CA LEU A 176 8.84 13.88 -36.92
C LEU A 176 8.30 14.79 -38.03
N PHE A 177 7.08 15.28 -37.86
CA PHE A 177 6.48 16.24 -38.77
C PHE A 177 6.32 17.59 -38.08
N LYS A 178 6.97 18.60 -38.64
CA LYS A 178 6.82 19.98 -38.17
C LYS A 178 5.70 20.61 -38.98
N ASN A 179 4.58 20.89 -38.31
CA ASN A 179 3.50 21.64 -38.95
C ASN A 179 3.97 23.07 -39.24
N ASN A 180 4.31 23.33 -40.51
CA ASN A 180 4.78 24.63 -40.98
C ASN A 180 3.65 25.51 -41.53
N TYR A 181 2.39 25.17 -41.26
CA TYR A 181 1.23 25.97 -41.66
C TYR A 181 1.31 27.38 -41.07
N ASP A 182 1.16 28.40 -41.91
CA ASP A 182 1.10 29.80 -41.46
C ASP A 182 -0.22 30.08 -40.73
N THR A 183 -0.15 30.20 -39.40
CA THR A 183 -1.33 30.45 -38.56
C THR A 183 -1.81 31.89 -38.61
N THR A 184 -1.13 32.80 -39.31
CA THR A 184 -1.54 34.22 -39.39
C THR A 184 -2.66 34.48 -40.40
N LYS A 185 -2.90 33.54 -41.31
CA LYS A 185 -3.94 33.60 -42.34
C LYS A 185 -4.58 32.25 -42.59
N ILE A 186 -5.77 32.25 -43.19
CA ILE A 186 -6.47 31.06 -43.65
C ILE A 186 -6.04 30.81 -45.10
N ASP A 187 -5.29 29.73 -45.34
CA ASP A 187 -4.77 29.38 -46.68
C ASP A 187 -4.89 27.87 -46.92
N VAL A 188 -5.91 27.45 -47.68
CA VAL A 188 -6.18 26.04 -47.95
C VAL A 188 -5.05 25.39 -48.77
N ASN A 189 -4.41 26.13 -49.68
CA ASN A 189 -3.33 25.57 -50.48
C ASN A 189 -2.09 25.32 -49.62
N ASP A 190 -1.77 26.24 -48.72
CA ASP A 190 -0.70 26.04 -47.74
C ASP A 190 -1.01 24.86 -46.81
N ALA A 191 -2.26 24.75 -46.34
CA ALA A 191 -2.71 23.63 -45.54
C ALA A 191 -2.55 22.28 -46.28
N LEU A 192 -2.90 22.23 -47.57
CA LEU A 192 -2.75 21.02 -48.38
C LEU A 192 -1.29 20.68 -48.66
N LYS A 193 -0.38 21.66 -48.77
CA LYS A 193 1.06 21.40 -48.90
C LYS A 193 1.61 20.65 -47.71
N VAL A 194 1.19 21.04 -46.50
CA VAL A 194 1.53 20.33 -45.24
C VAL A 194 1.11 18.85 -45.33
N PHE A 195 -0.05 18.55 -45.90
CA PHE A 195 -0.46 17.16 -46.12
C PHE A 195 0.28 16.47 -47.27
N SER A 196 0.69 17.18 -48.32
CA SER A 196 1.50 16.60 -49.40
C SER A 196 2.88 16.15 -48.93
N GLU A 197 3.47 16.84 -47.95
CA GLU A 197 4.70 16.40 -47.26
C GLU A 197 4.48 15.09 -46.46
N LEU A 198 3.23 14.84 -46.07
CA LEU A 198 2.75 13.58 -45.53
C LEU A 198 2.23 12.65 -46.65
N GLU A 199 2.67 12.78 -47.89
CA GLU A 199 2.25 11.91 -49.01
C GLU A 199 0.71 11.81 -49.20
N TYR A 200 -0.05 12.80 -48.69
CA TYR A 200 -1.48 12.92 -48.91
C TYR A 200 -1.74 13.84 -50.09
N GLU A 201 -2.21 13.24 -51.17
CA GLU A 201 -2.81 14.00 -52.26
C GLU A 201 -4.32 13.99 -52.15
N PHE A 202 -4.91 15.18 -52.21
CA PHE A 202 -6.35 15.37 -52.23
C PHE A 202 -6.81 15.74 -53.63
N ARG A 203 -7.82 15.04 -54.13
CA ARG A 203 -8.52 15.47 -55.33
C ARG A 203 -9.33 16.72 -55.03
N MET A 204 -9.05 17.77 -55.79
CA MET A 204 -9.74 19.04 -55.67
C MET A 204 -11.16 18.96 -56.25
N PRO A 205 -12.14 19.68 -55.67
CA PRO A 205 -13.47 19.76 -56.22
C PRO A 205 -13.47 20.53 -57.54
N LEU A 206 -14.34 20.13 -58.48
CA LEU A 206 -14.49 20.77 -59.80
C LEU A 206 -15.02 22.20 -59.72
N THR A 207 -15.71 22.54 -58.62
CA THR A 207 -16.28 23.85 -58.37
C THR A 207 -15.82 24.37 -57.01
N SER A 208 -15.75 25.69 -56.85
CA SER A 208 -15.50 26.36 -55.56
C SER A 208 -16.78 26.54 -54.73
N GLU A 209 -17.92 26.04 -55.21
CA GLU A 209 -19.20 26.16 -54.52
C GLU A 209 -19.21 25.40 -53.20
N LEU A 210 -19.87 25.99 -52.20
CA LEU A 210 -20.13 25.34 -50.92
C LEU A 210 -21.13 24.20 -51.10
N LYS A 211 -20.85 23.06 -50.47
CA LYS A 211 -21.71 21.88 -50.46
C LYS A 211 -22.26 21.60 -49.07
N SER A 212 -23.48 21.09 -49.01
CA SER A 212 -24.08 20.61 -47.75
C SER A 212 -23.40 19.32 -47.28
N PHE A 213 -23.35 19.12 -45.97
CA PHE A 213 -22.70 18.00 -45.32
C PHE A 213 -23.66 16.80 -45.22
N SER A 214 -23.41 15.77 -46.03
CA SER A 214 -24.23 14.56 -46.04
C SER A 214 -23.72 13.50 -45.07
N LYS A 215 -24.62 12.62 -44.61
CA LYS A 215 -24.26 11.45 -43.81
C LYS A 215 -23.50 10.44 -44.67
N LYS A 216 -22.38 9.93 -44.14
CA LYS A 216 -21.62 8.80 -44.71
C LYS A 216 -21.20 7.82 -43.61
N ALA A 217 -21.36 6.53 -43.90
CA ALA A 217 -20.84 5.43 -43.10
C ALA A 217 -19.44 5.01 -43.58
N LYS A 218 -18.70 4.28 -42.75
CA LYS A 218 -17.39 3.73 -43.15
C LYS A 218 -17.51 2.75 -44.33
N SER A 219 -18.66 2.08 -44.49
CA SER A 219 -18.96 1.21 -45.62
C SER A 219 -19.03 1.93 -46.97
N ASP A 220 -19.21 3.26 -46.97
CA ASP A 220 -19.36 4.04 -48.21
C ASP A 220 -18.01 4.33 -48.88
N PHE A 221 -16.90 4.00 -48.21
CA PHE A 221 -15.54 4.20 -48.69
C PHE A 221 -15.00 2.89 -49.27
N ASN A 222 -14.58 2.94 -50.54
CA ASN A 222 -13.98 1.78 -51.20
C ASN A 222 -12.52 1.62 -50.76
N THR A 223 -12.24 0.62 -49.93
CA THR A 223 -10.90 0.32 -49.41
C THR A 223 -9.89 -0.10 -50.47
N GLU A 224 -10.34 -0.55 -51.64
CA GLU A 224 -9.46 -0.92 -52.77
C GLU A 224 -8.95 0.31 -53.54
N LYS A 225 -9.64 1.45 -53.44
CA LYS A 225 -9.25 2.71 -54.11
C LYS A 225 -8.86 3.75 -53.06
N ARG A 226 -7.56 3.91 -52.81
CA ARG A 226 -6.97 4.93 -51.92
C ARG A 226 -7.00 6.33 -52.54
N THR A 227 -8.20 6.88 -52.74
CA THR A 227 -8.37 8.26 -53.24
C THR A 227 -8.92 9.15 -52.13
N ASN A 228 -8.21 10.23 -51.83
CA ASN A 228 -8.64 11.24 -50.86
C ASN A 228 -9.27 12.43 -51.58
N TYR A 229 -10.27 13.05 -50.97
CA TYR A 229 -11.05 14.15 -51.54
C TYR A 229 -11.10 15.34 -50.61
N LEU A 230 -11.01 16.54 -51.19
CA LEU A 230 -11.35 17.79 -50.53
C LEU A 230 -12.80 18.14 -50.87
N ILE A 231 -13.59 18.44 -49.85
CA ILE A 231 -15.00 18.82 -50.00
C ILE A 231 -15.22 20.19 -49.38
N ASN A 232 -15.82 21.10 -50.15
CA ASN A 232 -16.14 22.47 -49.76
C ASN A 232 -17.32 22.55 -48.76
N ASN A 233 -17.28 21.75 -47.70
CA ASN A 233 -18.20 21.87 -46.57
C ASN A 233 -17.69 22.92 -45.59
N VAL A 234 -18.62 23.61 -44.94
CA VAL A 234 -18.31 24.56 -43.87
C VAL A 234 -19.20 24.23 -42.69
N LEU A 235 -18.57 23.84 -41.59
CA LEU A 235 -19.25 23.40 -40.39
C LEU A 235 -19.00 24.41 -39.27
N LEU A 236 -20.03 24.70 -38.49
CA LEU A 236 -19.92 25.45 -37.24
C LEU A 236 -20.16 24.49 -36.09
N GLY A 237 -19.17 24.26 -35.24
CA GLY A 237 -19.29 23.22 -34.23
C GLY A 237 -18.37 23.38 -33.04
N ILE A 238 -18.75 22.72 -31.96
CA ILE A 238 -17.87 22.49 -30.82
C ILE A 238 -16.99 21.31 -31.18
N PHE A 239 -15.70 21.55 -31.33
CA PHE A 239 -14.72 20.52 -31.67
C PHE A 239 -13.65 20.45 -30.59
N ASP A 240 -13.28 19.24 -30.17
CA ASP A 240 -12.18 19.00 -29.23
C ASP A 240 -10.82 19.12 -29.93
N VAL A 241 -10.56 20.27 -30.55
CA VAL A 241 -9.39 20.45 -31.40
C VAL A 241 -8.14 20.71 -30.59
N LYS A 242 -8.25 21.52 -29.53
CA LYS A 242 -7.15 21.86 -28.62
C LYS A 242 -6.63 20.63 -27.86
N GLY A 243 -7.36 19.51 -27.91
CA GLY A 243 -7.04 18.28 -27.19
C GLY A 243 -7.36 18.35 -25.71
N ASP A 244 -7.21 17.20 -25.06
CA ASP A 244 -7.20 17.05 -23.60
C ASP A 244 -6.42 18.22 -22.98
N GLN A 245 -6.95 18.80 -21.90
CA GLN A 245 -6.35 19.97 -21.26
C GLN A 245 -4.88 19.71 -20.87
N LEU A 246 -4.52 18.46 -20.59
CA LEU A 246 -3.14 18.01 -20.37
C LEU A 246 -2.24 18.28 -21.58
N PHE A 247 -2.73 18.03 -22.80
CA PHE A 247 -1.96 18.30 -24.03
C PHE A 247 -1.75 19.80 -24.25
N GLN A 248 -2.78 20.61 -23.99
CA GLN A 248 -2.67 22.06 -24.07
C GLN A 248 -1.62 22.58 -23.09
N ASN A 249 -1.70 22.13 -21.83
CA ASN A 249 -0.73 22.49 -20.81
C ASN A 249 0.69 22.02 -21.15
N PHE A 250 0.82 20.81 -21.70
CA PHE A 250 2.12 20.29 -22.16
C PHE A 250 2.73 21.18 -23.25
N ASN A 251 1.95 21.60 -24.23
CA ASN A 251 2.42 22.51 -25.29
C ASN A 251 2.78 23.89 -24.75
N GLU A 252 1.97 24.42 -23.83
CA GLU A 252 2.26 25.68 -23.17
C GLU A 252 3.60 25.61 -22.41
N ILE A 253 3.86 24.51 -21.69
CA ILE A 253 5.16 24.28 -21.02
C ILE A 253 6.29 24.26 -22.03
N LEU A 254 6.16 23.48 -23.12
CA LEU A 254 7.19 23.42 -24.17
C LEU A 254 7.50 24.78 -24.80
N ASN A 255 6.48 25.63 -24.94
CA ASN A 255 6.63 26.95 -25.54
C ASN A 255 7.20 27.99 -24.57
N THR A 256 6.95 27.84 -23.27
CA THR A 256 7.30 28.83 -22.24
C THR A 256 8.60 28.50 -21.51
N ASP A 257 8.84 27.22 -21.20
CA ASP A 257 9.98 26.72 -20.43
C ASP A 257 10.34 25.29 -20.88
N PRO A 258 10.97 25.14 -22.06
CA PRO A 258 11.31 23.82 -22.61
C PRO A 258 12.36 23.08 -21.75
N ASP A 259 13.28 23.81 -21.12
CA ASP A 259 14.37 23.24 -20.31
C ASP A 259 13.87 22.64 -18.99
N VAL A 260 12.66 23.04 -18.54
CA VAL A 260 12.02 22.49 -17.34
C VAL A 260 11.78 20.98 -17.44
N LEU A 261 11.55 20.46 -18.65
CA LEU A 261 11.31 19.04 -18.83
C LEU A 261 12.58 18.23 -18.57
N ASP A 262 13.72 18.76 -19.03
CA ASP A 262 15.05 18.20 -18.74
C ASP A 262 15.35 18.25 -17.23
N GLU A 263 14.93 19.31 -16.53
CA GLU A 263 15.08 19.43 -15.08
C GLU A 263 14.19 18.44 -14.28
N LEU A 264 12.93 18.29 -14.70
CA LEU A 264 11.95 17.40 -14.07
C LEU A 264 12.33 15.93 -14.19
N LEU A 265 12.88 15.54 -15.34
CA LEU A 265 13.20 14.15 -15.65
C LEU A 265 14.69 13.81 -15.55
N LYS A 266 15.52 14.77 -15.10
CA LYS A 266 16.94 14.56 -14.86
C LYS A 266 17.15 13.34 -13.96
N ASP A 267 18.15 12.51 -14.28
CA ASP A 267 18.56 11.45 -13.37
C ASP A 267 19.14 12.10 -12.10
N ARG A 268 18.45 11.89 -10.97
CA ARG A 268 18.81 12.44 -9.65
C ARG A 268 19.30 11.32 -8.71
N ARG A 269 19.82 10.22 -9.25
CA ARG A 269 20.50 9.19 -8.46
C ARG A 269 21.79 9.74 -7.85
N ASP A 270 21.64 10.49 -6.77
CA ASP A 270 22.75 10.84 -5.91
C ASP A 270 23.17 9.60 -5.11
N LEU A 271 24.42 9.16 -5.30
CA LEU A 271 25.06 8.00 -4.64
C LEU A 271 25.10 8.06 -3.09
N LEU A 272 24.54 9.11 -2.47
CA LEU A 272 24.73 9.46 -1.05
C LEU A 272 23.58 9.06 -0.12
N LEU A 273 22.49 8.49 -0.64
CA LEU A 273 21.44 7.90 0.21
C LEU A 273 21.44 6.39 0.01
N GLU A 274 22.50 5.73 0.47
CA GLU A 274 22.36 4.33 0.82
C GLU A 274 21.25 4.25 1.88
N ASN A 275 20.11 3.66 1.51
CA ASN A 275 18.96 3.42 2.36
C ASN A 275 19.32 2.86 3.76
N ARG A 276 20.52 2.28 3.91
CA ARG A 276 21.03 1.74 5.16
C ARG A 276 21.33 2.79 6.24
N GLU A 277 22.07 3.86 5.93
CA GLU A 277 22.42 4.89 6.93
C GLU A 277 21.17 5.61 7.44
N PHE A 278 20.27 5.96 6.51
CA PHE A 278 18.97 6.54 6.82
C PHE A 278 18.17 5.65 7.79
N ARG A 279 18.14 4.33 7.56
CA ARG A 279 17.39 3.38 8.40
C ARG A 279 17.96 3.25 9.80
N GLU A 280 19.27 3.37 9.98
CA GLU A 280 19.91 3.30 11.31
C GLU A 280 19.70 4.60 12.11
N GLN A 281 19.63 5.75 11.43
CA GLN A 281 19.46 7.06 12.09
C GLN A 281 17.99 7.47 12.28
N PHE A 282 17.04 6.71 11.72
CA PHE A 282 15.62 7.04 11.78
C PHE A 282 15.08 7.10 13.23
N ASP A 283 14.30 8.14 13.51
CA ASP A 283 13.60 8.36 14.77
C ASP A 283 12.16 8.81 14.47
N LEU A 284 11.21 8.25 15.21
CA LEU A 284 9.78 8.53 15.08
C LEU A 284 9.44 9.99 15.37
N LYS A 285 10.20 10.67 16.24
CA LYS A 285 9.96 12.08 16.62
C LYS A 285 9.98 13.04 15.43
N ASP A 286 10.58 12.61 14.33
CA ASP A 286 10.73 13.41 13.12
C ASP A 286 9.50 13.37 12.19
N THR A 287 8.48 12.60 12.55
CA THR A 287 7.27 12.39 11.74
C THR A 287 6.03 12.38 12.61
N TYR A 288 4.92 12.90 12.10
CA TYR A 288 3.62 12.77 12.73
C TYR A 288 2.95 11.45 12.33
N LEU A 289 2.28 10.79 13.27
CA LEU A 289 1.52 9.56 12.97
C LEU A 289 0.01 9.84 12.97
N PHE A 290 -0.62 9.75 11.81
CA PHE A 290 -2.08 9.81 11.68
C PHE A 290 -2.73 8.46 12.02
N SER A 291 -2.02 7.37 11.78
CA SER A 291 -2.45 6.01 12.08
C SER A 291 -1.26 5.10 12.41
N HIS A 292 -1.53 3.86 12.78
CA HIS A 292 -0.49 2.87 13.08
C HIS A 292 0.15 2.34 11.79
N LEU A 293 1.35 2.86 11.51
CA LEU A 293 2.18 2.46 10.39
C LEU A 293 3.27 1.46 10.79
N ASP A 294 3.62 0.54 9.89
CA ASP A 294 4.85 -0.25 10.04
C ASP A 294 6.11 0.56 9.70
N ILE A 295 7.27 -0.03 9.97
CA ILE A 295 8.56 0.63 9.80
C ILE A 295 8.85 1.06 8.36
N TYR A 296 8.44 0.29 7.34
CA TYR A 296 8.68 0.62 5.93
C TYR A 296 7.76 1.75 5.47
N GLN A 297 6.52 1.78 5.96
CA GLN A 297 5.59 2.89 5.75
C GLN A 297 6.08 4.17 6.42
N GLN A 298 6.65 4.10 7.63
CA GLN A 298 7.24 5.24 8.33
C GLN A 298 8.48 5.78 7.60
N TYR A 299 9.33 4.91 7.08
CA TYR A 299 10.45 5.33 6.23
C TYR A 299 9.96 6.11 5.01
N ALA A 300 8.90 5.65 4.34
CA ALA A 300 8.30 6.38 3.22
C ALA A 300 7.80 7.77 3.66
N VAL A 301 7.12 7.88 4.80
CA VAL A 301 6.66 9.18 5.34
C VAL A 301 7.81 10.14 5.58
N LYS A 302 8.89 9.69 6.22
CA LYS A 302 10.05 10.55 6.50
C LYS A 302 10.81 10.93 5.23
N GLN A 303 10.98 10.00 4.30
CA GLN A 303 11.66 10.29 3.03
C GLN A 303 10.89 11.28 2.17
N ALA A 304 9.55 11.21 2.18
CA ALA A 304 8.69 12.18 1.52
C ALA A 304 8.92 13.63 2.00
N LEU A 305 9.34 13.82 3.27
CA LEU A 305 9.69 15.14 3.80
C LEU A 305 11.06 15.63 3.32
N LEU A 306 11.97 14.72 2.97
CA LEU A 306 13.33 15.05 2.52
C LEU A 306 13.34 15.50 1.06
N GLY A 307 12.62 14.82 0.17
CA GLY A 307 12.66 15.12 -1.26
C GLY A 307 11.74 14.25 -2.10
N ASP A 308 12.07 14.16 -3.38
CA ASP A 308 11.34 13.34 -4.35
C ASP A 308 11.40 11.86 -3.96
N LEU A 309 10.24 11.19 -3.97
CA LEU A 309 10.09 9.82 -3.48
C LEU A 309 9.30 8.95 -4.45
N ILE A 310 9.83 7.74 -4.68
CA ILE A 310 9.08 6.64 -5.31
C ILE A 310 8.71 5.62 -4.25
N ILE A 311 7.41 5.32 -4.17
CA ILE A 311 6.86 4.28 -3.30
C ILE A 311 6.43 3.11 -4.18
N GLU A 312 7.15 2.01 -4.06
CA GLU A 312 6.73 0.73 -4.60
C GLU A 312 5.88 0.02 -3.54
N GLY A 313 4.58 -0.02 -3.78
CA GLY A 313 3.57 -0.54 -2.86
C GLY A 313 2.85 -1.75 -3.44
N PRO A 314 3.38 -2.97 -3.26
CA PRO A 314 2.71 -4.21 -3.64
C PRO A 314 1.29 -4.33 -3.07
N PRO A 315 0.41 -5.18 -3.63
CA PRO A 315 -0.98 -5.30 -3.21
C PRO A 315 -1.07 -5.64 -1.71
N GLY A 316 -1.95 -4.94 -0.99
CA GLY A 316 -2.18 -5.20 0.43
C GLY A 316 -1.10 -4.68 1.38
N THR A 317 -0.12 -3.90 0.92
CA THR A 317 0.97 -3.35 1.76
C THR A 317 0.64 -2.02 2.45
N GLY A 318 -0.60 -1.55 2.37
CA GLY A 318 -1.03 -0.29 2.99
C GLY A 318 -0.53 0.97 2.26
N LYS A 319 -0.33 0.91 0.93
CA LYS A 319 0.04 2.06 0.09
C LYS A 319 -0.85 3.29 0.33
N SER A 320 -2.18 3.15 0.24
CA SER A 320 -3.10 4.28 0.46
C SER A 320 -3.06 4.81 1.90
N GLU A 321 -2.80 3.95 2.89
CA GLU A 321 -2.62 4.36 4.29
C GLU A 321 -1.33 5.18 4.48
N THR A 322 -0.26 4.78 3.79
CA THR A 322 1.02 5.48 3.75
C THR A 322 0.87 6.86 3.11
N ILE A 323 0.17 6.93 1.98
CA ILE A 323 -0.16 8.18 1.28
C ILE A 323 -0.93 9.14 2.20
N VAL A 324 -1.96 8.65 2.91
CA VAL A 324 -2.73 9.48 3.84
C VAL A 324 -1.82 10.07 4.94
N ASN A 325 -0.92 9.26 5.50
CA ASN A 325 0.04 9.76 6.50
C ASN A 325 1.04 10.76 5.92
N ILE A 326 1.49 10.58 4.68
CA ILE A 326 2.30 11.57 3.95
C ILE A 326 1.53 12.88 3.82
N LEU A 327 0.29 12.86 3.34
CA LEU A 327 -0.55 14.05 3.16
C LEU A 327 -0.72 14.80 4.50
N VAL A 328 -1.01 14.09 5.59
CA VAL A 328 -1.13 14.69 6.92
C VAL A 328 0.18 15.32 7.39
N ASN A 329 1.32 14.65 7.19
CA ASN A 329 2.63 15.20 7.54
C ASN A 329 2.94 16.47 6.75
N LEU A 330 2.65 16.48 5.44
CA LEU A 330 2.84 17.66 4.60
C LEU A 330 1.96 18.82 5.08
N VAL A 331 0.68 18.58 5.37
CA VAL A 331 -0.24 19.60 5.91
C VAL A 331 0.25 20.16 7.25
N LEU A 332 0.69 19.29 8.18
CA LEU A 332 1.22 19.72 9.48
C LEU A 332 2.54 20.49 9.36
N ASN A 333 3.28 20.33 8.26
CA ASN A 333 4.44 21.13 7.90
C ASN A 333 4.10 22.32 6.99
N ASN A 334 2.82 22.76 6.98
CA ASN A 334 2.31 23.89 6.19
C ASN A 334 2.55 23.78 4.68
N LYS A 335 2.59 22.55 4.14
CA LYS A 335 2.76 22.29 2.71
C LYS A 335 1.43 22.18 1.98
N LYS A 336 1.40 22.68 0.75
CA LYS A 336 0.28 22.56 -0.19
C LYS A 336 0.52 21.39 -1.12
N VAL A 337 -0.51 20.56 -1.30
CA VAL A 337 -0.37 19.28 -2.01
C VAL A 337 -1.44 19.12 -3.08
N LEU A 338 -1.02 18.71 -4.27
CA LEU A 338 -1.90 18.22 -5.32
C LEU A 338 -1.83 16.69 -5.36
N PHE A 339 -2.85 16.01 -4.87
CA PHE A 339 -2.97 14.56 -4.95
C PHE A 339 -3.79 14.18 -6.18
N VAL A 340 -3.23 13.35 -7.05
CA VAL A 340 -3.86 12.89 -8.28
C VAL A 340 -3.79 11.39 -8.49
N SER A 341 -4.77 10.87 -9.21
CA SER A 341 -4.77 9.51 -9.73
C SER A 341 -5.61 9.44 -11.00
N GLU A 342 -5.37 8.45 -11.83
CA GLU A 342 -6.16 8.21 -13.05
C GLU A 342 -7.55 7.64 -12.71
N LYS A 343 -7.67 6.88 -11.62
CA LYS A 343 -8.92 6.22 -11.22
C LYS A 343 -9.60 6.96 -10.08
N VAL A 344 -10.88 7.26 -10.25
CA VAL A 344 -11.74 7.88 -9.23
C VAL A 344 -11.78 7.05 -7.95
N THR A 345 -11.80 5.72 -8.06
CA THR A 345 -11.79 4.81 -6.91
C THR A 345 -10.55 4.98 -6.02
N ALA A 346 -9.38 5.23 -6.60
CA ALA A 346 -8.16 5.50 -5.83
C ALA A 346 -8.25 6.83 -5.07
N LEU A 347 -8.87 7.85 -5.69
CA LEU A 347 -9.14 9.13 -5.03
C LEU A 347 -10.11 8.97 -3.86
N ASP A 348 -11.20 8.23 -4.07
CA ASP A 348 -12.22 7.98 -3.05
C ASP A 348 -11.63 7.24 -1.85
N VAL A 349 -10.78 6.22 -2.08
CA VAL A 349 -10.11 5.47 -1.00
C VAL A 349 -9.27 6.40 -0.11
N VAL A 350 -8.46 7.29 -0.71
CA VAL A 350 -7.62 8.23 0.06
C VAL A 350 -8.50 9.27 0.78
N TYR A 351 -9.49 9.83 0.10
CA TYR A 351 -10.39 10.82 0.69
C TYR A 351 -11.22 10.24 1.84
N ASN A 352 -11.72 9.00 1.71
CA ASN A 352 -12.49 8.34 2.76
C ASN A 352 -11.65 7.99 3.98
N ARG A 353 -10.39 7.57 3.80
CA ARG A 353 -9.46 7.28 4.90
C ARG A 353 -9.12 8.50 5.77
N LEU A 354 -9.28 9.72 5.27
CA LEU A 354 -9.17 10.93 6.09
C LEU A 354 -10.28 11.01 7.17
N GLY A 355 -11.41 10.32 7.01
CA GLY A 355 -12.49 10.27 7.99
C GLY A 355 -13.00 11.65 8.39
N SER A 356 -13.00 11.95 9.69
CA SER A 356 -13.40 13.27 10.23
C SER A 356 -12.46 14.42 9.86
N PHE A 357 -11.34 14.15 9.19
CA PHE A 357 -10.33 15.12 8.78
C PHE A 357 -10.38 15.44 7.28
N LYS A 358 -11.43 15.00 6.56
CA LYS A 358 -11.69 15.33 5.15
C LYS A 358 -11.58 16.84 4.85
N HIS A 359 -11.83 17.69 5.83
CA HIS A 359 -11.70 19.14 5.74
C HIS A 359 -10.30 19.68 5.39
N ILE A 360 -9.23 18.87 5.45
CA ILE A 360 -7.93 19.28 4.89
C ILE A 360 -7.88 19.21 3.36
N ALA A 361 -8.82 18.49 2.74
CA ALA A 361 -8.79 18.12 1.33
C ALA A 361 -10.03 18.58 0.55
N LEU A 362 -9.80 19.17 -0.62
CA LEU A 362 -10.84 19.47 -1.59
C LEU A 362 -10.89 18.37 -2.64
N PHE A 363 -11.99 17.62 -2.69
CA PHE A 363 -12.19 16.49 -3.60
C PHE A 363 -12.91 16.91 -4.89
N ASN A 364 -12.33 16.59 -6.04
CA ASN A 364 -12.98 16.74 -7.34
C ASN A 364 -12.50 15.68 -8.36
N ALA A 365 -13.28 14.60 -8.49
CA ALA A 365 -12.99 13.52 -9.43
C ALA A 365 -13.22 13.87 -10.91
N SER A 366 -14.19 14.74 -11.21
CA SER A 366 -14.50 15.16 -12.57
C SER A 366 -15.22 16.50 -12.57
N VAL A 367 -14.88 17.35 -13.52
CA VAL A 367 -15.55 18.64 -13.76
C VAL A 367 -17.02 18.45 -14.16
N ALA A 368 -17.36 17.31 -14.75
CA ALA A 368 -18.72 16.92 -15.11
C ALA A 368 -19.46 16.13 -14.01
N ALA A 369 -18.80 15.84 -12.88
CA ALA A 369 -19.41 15.12 -11.76
C ALA A 369 -20.54 15.91 -11.09
N GLU A 370 -21.29 15.25 -10.19
CA GLU A 370 -22.37 15.88 -9.43
C GLU A 370 -21.92 17.16 -8.72
N LYS A 371 -22.35 18.31 -9.25
CA LYS A 371 -22.13 19.64 -8.66
C LYS A 371 -22.47 19.69 -7.17
N LYS A 372 -23.51 18.95 -6.77
CA LYS A 372 -23.95 18.87 -5.37
C LYS A 372 -22.86 18.30 -4.47
N ARG A 373 -22.20 17.20 -4.87
CA ARG A 373 -21.08 16.60 -4.12
C ARG A 373 -19.91 17.57 -3.98
N PHE A 374 -19.59 18.32 -5.04
CA PHE A 374 -18.53 19.33 -4.98
C PHE A 374 -18.85 20.44 -3.98
N TYR A 375 -20.02 21.08 -4.08
CA TYR A 375 -20.36 22.21 -3.22
C TYR A 375 -20.66 21.80 -1.76
N ASN A 376 -21.19 20.59 -1.52
CA ASN A 376 -21.49 20.11 -0.17
C ASN A 376 -20.26 20.10 0.75
N GLN A 377 -19.05 19.89 0.22
CA GLN A 377 -17.81 19.90 1.00
C GLN A 377 -17.60 21.22 1.75
N PHE A 378 -18.01 22.35 1.18
CA PHE A 378 -17.90 23.66 1.83
C PHE A 378 -18.92 23.84 2.96
N ALA A 379 -20.16 23.36 2.76
CA ALA A 379 -21.20 23.39 3.78
C ALA A 379 -20.89 22.42 4.94
N GLU A 380 -20.32 21.26 4.64
CA GLU A 380 -19.82 20.31 5.63
C GLU A 380 -18.68 20.91 6.44
N PHE A 381 -17.75 21.65 5.82
CA PHE A 381 -16.70 22.38 6.55
C PHE A 381 -17.31 23.45 7.47
N GLU A 382 -18.21 24.31 6.96
CA GLU A 382 -18.90 25.32 7.79
C GLU A 382 -19.57 24.67 9.02
N THR A 383 -20.21 23.52 8.82
CA THR A 383 -20.86 22.75 9.89
C THR A 383 -19.81 22.23 10.88
N TYR A 384 -18.75 21.59 10.39
CA TYR A 384 -17.65 21.08 11.22
C TYR A 384 -17.03 22.19 12.07
N PHE A 385 -16.72 23.34 11.46
CA PHE A 385 -16.18 24.50 12.16
C PHE A 385 -17.16 24.96 13.25
N THR A 386 -18.43 25.12 12.93
CA THR A 386 -19.45 25.57 13.91
C THR A 386 -19.63 24.58 15.06
N THR A 387 -19.57 23.28 14.79
CA THR A 387 -19.73 22.23 15.81
C THR A 387 -18.53 22.10 16.73
N TYR A 388 -17.31 22.24 16.21
CA TYR A 388 -16.08 21.91 16.95
C TYR A 388 -15.22 23.11 17.34
N PHE A 389 -15.52 24.32 16.88
CA PHE A 389 -14.74 25.51 17.21
C PHE A 389 -14.99 25.95 18.65
N SER A 390 -13.92 26.03 19.45
CA SER A 390 -13.88 26.84 20.66
C SER A 390 -12.54 27.59 20.73
N LYS A 391 -12.50 28.78 21.35
CA LYS A 391 -11.24 29.54 21.51
C LYS A 391 -10.16 28.75 22.26
N LYS A 392 -10.54 27.78 23.11
CA LYS A 392 -9.60 26.91 23.83
C LYS A 392 -8.98 25.83 22.94
N ASP A 393 -9.61 25.48 21.82
CA ASP A 393 -9.15 24.44 20.90
C ASP A 393 -8.09 24.92 19.89
N LEU A 394 -7.80 26.23 19.87
CA LEU A 394 -6.81 26.85 18.99
C LEU A 394 -5.37 26.68 19.51
N ASP A 395 -5.21 26.42 20.81
CA ASP A 395 -3.92 26.20 21.48
C ASP A 395 -3.68 24.70 21.68
N ALA A 396 -3.10 24.04 20.68
CA ALA A 396 -2.63 22.66 20.82
C ALA A 396 -1.11 22.62 21.07
N THR A 397 -0.70 21.86 22.08
CA THR A 397 0.72 21.55 22.30
C THR A 397 1.23 20.64 21.19
N LEU A 398 2.46 20.88 20.74
CA LEU A 398 3.12 20.01 19.77
C LEU A 398 3.24 18.58 20.36
N PRO A 399 2.88 17.54 19.59
CA PRO A 399 3.01 16.17 20.05
C PRO A 399 4.48 15.83 20.19
N THR A 400 4.85 15.16 21.28
CA THR A 400 6.21 14.71 21.56
C THR A 400 6.25 13.20 21.67
N PHE A 401 7.32 12.58 21.18
CA PHE A 401 7.57 11.16 21.28
C PHE A 401 8.98 10.93 21.83
N GLU A 402 9.11 10.07 22.83
CA GLU A 402 10.42 9.75 23.41
C GLU A 402 11.18 8.74 22.54
N GLY A 403 12.06 9.23 21.65
CA GLY A 403 12.87 8.37 20.78
C GLY A 403 13.89 7.46 21.49
N LYS A 404 14.22 7.75 22.76
CA LYS A 404 15.20 7.01 23.56
C LYS A 404 14.83 5.54 23.79
N TRP A 405 13.54 5.19 23.73
CA TRP A 405 13.08 3.83 24.03
C TRP A 405 13.71 2.77 23.13
N VAL A 406 13.98 3.08 21.85
CA VAL A 406 14.63 2.13 20.94
C VAL A 406 16.08 1.88 21.34
N ASP A 407 16.80 2.94 21.72
CA ASP A 407 18.19 2.85 22.21
C ASP A 407 18.26 2.17 23.57
N ASP A 408 17.31 2.45 24.47
CA ASP A 408 17.21 1.83 25.79
C ASP A 408 16.98 0.32 25.66
N ILE A 409 16.13 -0.11 24.72
CA ILE A 409 15.90 -1.54 24.40
C ILE A 409 17.18 -2.15 23.83
N LEU A 410 17.82 -1.52 22.85
CA LEU A 410 19.06 -2.01 22.25
C LEU A 410 20.17 -2.14 23.30
N GLY A 411 20.36 -1.12 24.14
CA GLY A 411 21.35 -1.09 25.22
C GLY A 411 21.08 -2.16 26.28
N ALA A 412 19.81 -2.40 26.64
CA ALA A 412 19.45 -3.48 27.55
C ALA A 412 19.76 -4.86 26.96
N PHE A 413 19.52 -5.06 25.66
CA PHE A 413 19.88 -6.28 24.94
C PHE A 413 21.40 -6.49 24.86
N GLN A 414 22.16 -5.43 24.58
CA GLN A 414 23.63 -5.49 24.57
C GLN A 414 24.20 -5.79 25.97
N ALA A 415 23.63 -5.20 27.02
CA ALA A 415 24.00 -5.50 28.41
C ALA A 415 23.68 -6.94 28.79
N LEU A 416 22.55 -7.47 28.34
CA LEU A 416 22.17 -8.87 28.50
C LEU A 416 23.17 -9.81 27.78
N GLN A 417 23.57 -9.48 26.54
CA GLN A 417 24.59 -10.23 25.81
C GLN A 417 25.94 -10.21 26.55
N ALA A 418 26.39 -9.05 27.01
CA ALA A 418 27.63 -8.92 27.76
C ALA A 418 27.59 -9.72 29.08
N LEU A 419 26.43 -9.77 29.74
CA LEU A 419 26.22 -10.61 30.92
C LEU A 419 26.34 -12.09 30.56
N TYR A 420 25.72 -12.53 29.46
CA TYR A 420 25.82 -13.90 28.97
C TYR A 420 27.24 -14.30 28.59
N ASP A 421 27.99 -13.41 27.96
CA ASP A 421 29.37 -13.65 27.52
C ASP A 421 30.39 -13.56 28.66
N THR A 422 29.98 -13.10 29.85
CA THR A 422 30.84 -12.99 31.03
C THR A 422 31.49 -14.34 31.33
N LYS A 423 32.83 -14.39 31.27
CA LYS A 423 33.60 -15.60 31.51
C LYS A 423 33.81 -15.82 33.00
N ILE A 424 33.46 -17.02 33.46
CA ILE A 424 33.55 -17.48 34.83
C ILE A 424 34.52 -18.66 34.86
N ASN A 425 35.54 -18.54 35.69
CA ASN A 425 36.59 -19.53 35.82
C ASN A 425 36.18 -20.61 36.83
N SER A 426 36.16 -21.87 36.41
CA SER A 426 35.88 -23.02 37.28
C SER A 426 37.13 -23.59 37.96
N GLY A 427 38.30 -23.00 37.74
CA GLY A 427 39.62 -23.49 38.14
C GLY A 427 40.40 -24.09 36.97
N GLU A 428 39.79 -25.01 36.22
CA GLU A 428 40.41 -25.70 35.08
C GLU A 428 39.96 -25.16 33.70
N ASN A 429 38.74 -24.65 33.61
CA ASN A 429 38.13 -24.17 32.37
C ASN A 429 37.46 -22.80 32.57
N LEU A 430 37.31 -22.06 31.47
CA LEU A 430 36.53 -20.82 31.42
C LEU A 430 35.18 -21.11 30.78
N PHE A 431 34.10 -20.91 31.52
CA PHE A 431 32.74 -21.05 31.02
C PHE A 431 32.07 -19.68 30.89
N SER A 432 31.28 -19.47 29.85
CA SER A 432 30.40 -18.29 29.82
C SER A 432 29.28 -18.43 30.85
N PHE A 433 28.75 -17.30 31.35
CA PHE A 433 27.57 -17.32 32.20
C PHE A 433 26.39 -18.02 31.50
N LYS A 434 26.25 -17.81 30.19
CA LYS A 434 25.26 -18.51 29.36
C LYS A 434 25.44 -20.03 29.40
N GLU A 435 26.67 -20.54 29.26
CA GLU A 435 26.96 -21.98 29.37
C GLU A 435 26.60 -22.53 30.75
N ILE A 436 26.89 -21.78 31.81
CA ILE A 436 26.60 -22.19 33.20
C ILE A 436 25.08 -22.27 33.43
N VAL A 437 24.33 -21.25 33.02
CA VAL A 437 22.87 -21.22 33.20
C VAL A 437 22.17 -22.27 32.34
N SER A 438 22.58 -22.40 31.08
CA SER A 438 21.99 -23.39 30.17
C SER A 438 22.30 -24.84 30.56
N SER A 439 23.41 -25.06 31.24
CA SER A 439 23.82 -26.38 31.75
C SER A 439 23.39 -26.62 33.21
N PHE A 440 22.69 -25.67 33.83
CA PHE A 440 22.17 -25.82 35.18
C PHE A 440 21.22 -27.02 35.28
N GLN A 441 21.46 -27.83 36.31
CA GLN A 441 20.55 -28.89 36.75
C GLN A 441 20.26 -28.67 38.23
N MET A 442 18.99 -28.78 38.61
CA MET A 442 18.60 -28.69 40.00
C MET A 442 19.17 -29.90 40.74
N LEU A 443 20.01 -29.67 41.74
CA LEU A 443 20.53 -30.74 42.59
C LEU A 443 19.36 -31.35 43.36
N ASP A 444 19.08 -32.63 43.11
CA ASP A 444 18.11 -33.38 43.89
C ASP A 444 18.67 -33.65 45.30
N ALA A 445 18.33 -32.76 46.22
CA ALA A 445 18.71 -32.88 47.63
C ALA A 445 18.01 -34.05 48.33
N SER A 446 17.07 -34.78 47.69
CA SER A 446 16.48 -35.99 48.27
C SER A 446 17.49 -37.13 48.44
N TYR A 447 18.60 -37.11 47.69
CA TYR A 447 19.76 -37.98 47.89
C TYR A 447 20.68 -37.51 49.03
N ILE A 448 20.58 -36.23 49.44
CA ILE A 448 21.24 -35.70 50.63
C ILE A 448 20.37 -36.02 51.84
N LYS A 449 20.46 -37.27 52.31
CA LYS A 449 19.81 -37.68 53.56
C LYS A 449 20.43 -36.91 54.73
N ILE A 450 19.58 -36.44 55.64
CA ILE A 450 19.89 -35.64 56.84
C ILE A 450 20.60 -36.48 57.92
N LYS A 451 21.62 -37.24 57.53
CA LYS A 451 22.61 -37.87 58.40
C LYS A 451 24.02 -37.29 58.21
N GLU A 452 24.22 -36.33 57.31
CA GLU A 452 25.56 -35.86 56.91
C GLU A 452 25.77 -34.35 57.12
N TYR A 453 25.19 -33.78 58.18
CA TYR A 453 25.41 -32.39 58.59
C TYR A 453 26.78 -32.17 59.28
N GLU A 454 27.46 -33.24 59.73
CA GLU A 454 28.72 -33.11 60.50
C GLU A 454 29.95 -32.67 59.68
N ARG A 455 29.81 -32.38 58.38
CA ARG A 455 30.97 -32.05 57.50
C ARG A 455 30.92 -30.66 56.87
N PHE A 456 30.07 -29.76 57.37
CA PHE A 456 30.09 -28.35 56.97
C PHE A 456 31.45 -27.67 57.27
N ASP A 457 32.13 -28.10 58.34
CA ASP A 457 33.46 -27.62 58.73
C ASP A 457 34.60 -28.08 57.78
N GLU A 458 34.44 -29.21 57.07
CA GLU A 458 35.42 -29.65 56.05
C GLU A 458 35.22 -28.95 54.71
N TRP A 459 33.99 -28.58 54.36
CA TRP A 459 33.71 -27.75 53.18
C TRP A 459 34.35 -26.37 53.33
N VAL A 460 34.26 -25.76 54.51
CA VAL A 460 34.97 -24.52 54.83
C VAL A 460 36.48 -24.70 54.67
N ARG A 461 37.08 -25.82 55.11
CA ARG A 461 38.53 -26.09 55.00
C ARG A 461 39.06 -26.19 53.56
N VAL A 462 38.27 -26.70 52.61
CA VAL A 462 38.66 -26.74 51.18
C VAL A 462 38.66 -25.34 50.58
N PHE A 463 37.67 -24.52 50.94
CA PHE A 463 37.64 -23.09 50.58
C PHE A 463 38.60 -22.22 51.41
N SER A 464 39.23 -22.78 52.45
CA SER A 464 40.24 -22.11 53.30
C SER A 464 41.66 -22.25 52.77
N ASN A 465 41.89 -22.86 51.60
CA ASN A 465 43.22 -23.04 51.06
C ASN A 465 43.85 -21.66 50.73
N PRO A 466 44.84 -21.18 51.50
CA PRO A 466 45.36 -19.81 51.37
C PRO A 466 46.04 -19.58 50.02
N LEU A 467 46.62 -20.63 49.43
CA LEU A 467 47.28 -20.59 48.12
C LEU A 467 46.29 -20.41 46.96
N TRP A 468 45.05 -20.85 47.13
CA TRP A 468 43.96 -20.64 46.17
C TRP A 468 43.42 -19.21 46.27
N LEU A 469 43.19 -18.74 47.51
CA LEU A 469 42.68 -17.39 47.78
C LEU A 469 43.65 -16.27 47.39
N GLU A 470 44.97 -16.42 47.61
CA GLU A 470 45.96 -15.37 47.29
C GLU A 470 46.11 -15.08 45.79
N LYS A 471 45.71 -16.01 44.92
CA LYS A 471 45.72 -15.86 43.45
C LYS A 471 44.46 -15.21 42.89
N HIS A 472 43.42 -15.01 43.71
CA HIS A 472 42.16 -14.40 43.28
C HIS A 472 42.14 -12.89 43.60
N LEU A 473 41.94 -12.07 42.55
CA LEU A 473 41.90 -10.60 42.64
C LEU A 473 40.86 -10.11 43.67
N SER A 474 39.70 -10.76 43.73
CA SER A 474 38.60 -10.46 44.65
C SER A 474 38.94 -10.69 46.12
N TYR A 475 39.81 -11.66 46.42
CA TYR A 475 40.28 -11.91 47.79
C TYR A 475 41.34 -10.90 48.21
N GLN A 476 42.18 -10.41 47.29
CA GLN A 476 43.12 -9.32 47.58
C GLN A 476 42.38 -8.00 47.85
N GLU A 477 41.30 -7.71 47.12
CA GLU A 477 40.41 -6.57 47.38
C GLU A 477 39.68 -6.71 48.73
N LEU A 478 39.14 -7.90 49.04
CA LEU A 478 38.51 -8.20 50.33
C LEU A 478 39.50 -8.12 51.50
N LYS A 479 40.74 -8.62 51.32
CA LYS A 479 41.83 -8.54 52.30
C LYS A 479 42.24 -7.09 52.56
N LYS A 480 42.19 -6.23 51.54
CA LYS A 480 42.46 -4.78 51.62
C LYS A 480 41.33 -4.03 52.34
N GLU A 481 40.06 -4.37 52.08
CA GLU A 481 38.92 -3.80 52.81
C GLU A 481 38.89 -4.23 54.28
N LEU A 482 39.17 -5.50 54.58
CA LEU A 482 39.16 -6.03 55.95
C LEU A 482 40.30 -5.47 56.80
N SER A 483 41.50 -5.29 56.22
CA SER A 483 42.63 -4.66 56.92
C SER A 483 42.41 -3.17 57.19
N GLN A 484 41.68 -2.46 56.32
CA GLN A 484 41.29 -1.07 56.55
C GLN A 484 40.16 -0.88 57.57
N ARG A 485 39.17 -1.79 57.60
CA ARG A 485 37.99 -1.64 58.49
C ARG A 485 38.19 -2.17 59.91
N TRP A 486 39.14 -3.08 60.15
CA TRP A 486 39.26 -3.80 61.43
C TRP A 486 40.57 -3.53 62.20
N ASN A 487 41.34 -2.51 61.80
CA ASN A 487 42.60 -2.09 62.45
C ASN A 487 43.60 -3.25 62.67
N GLY A 488 43.83 -4.05 61.65
CA GLY A 488 44.82 -5.13 61.66
C GLY A 488 44.23 -6.54 61.83
N ILE A 489 44.91 -7.51 61.22
CA ILE A 489 44.44 -8.90 61.06
C ILE A 489 44.47 -9.69 62.38
N ASP A 490 45.22 -9.21 63.37
CA ASP A 490 45.45 -9.90 64.64
C ASP A 490 44.20 -9.94 65.54
N ASN A 491 43.34 -8.93 65.46
CA ASN A 491 42.07 -8.88 66.22
C ASN A 491 41.07 -9.94 65.73
N PHE A 492 41.10 -10.29 64.44
CA PHE A 492 40.25 -11.33 63.87
C PHE A 492 40.69 -12.72 64.34
N TYR A 493 41.99 -12.99 64.37
CA TYR A 493 42.53 -14.27 64.83
C TYR A 493 42.42 -14.46 66.36
N GLN A 494 42.47 -13.38 67.15
CA GLN A 494 42.15 -13.46 68.59
C GLN A 494 40.70 -13.89 68.84
N LEU A 495 39.75 -13.40 68.03
CA LEU A 495 38.33 -13.73 68.14
C LEU A 495 38.06 -15.19 67.75
N GLN A 496 38.77 -15.68 66.72
CA GLN A 496 38.74 -17.08 66.30
C GLN A 496 39.36 -18.04 67.33
N SER A 497 40.43 -17.60 68.01
CA SER A 497 41.10 -18.34 69.10
C SER A 497 40.24 -18.46 70.36
N LEU A 498 39.53 -17.39 70.74
CA LEU A 498 38.61 -17.37 71.89
C LEU A 498 37.39 -18.28 71.73
N LEU A 499 36.96 -18.56 70.49
CA LEU A 499 35.82 -19.43 70.18
C LEU A 499 36.12 -20.93 70.32
N ASN A 500 37.39 -21.33 70.35
CA ASN A 500 37.79 -22.75 70.27
C ASN A 500 38.12 -23.42 71.62
N GLN A 501 38.16 -22.71 72.76
CA GLN A 501 38.74 -23.28 73.98
C GLN A 501 37.84 -23.67 75.16
N THR A 502 36.53 -23.42 75.25
CA THR A 502 35.73 -24.08 76.32
C THR A 502 34.21 -24.02 76.10
N LYS A 503 33.53 -25.08 76.56
CA LYS A 503 32.10 -25.35 76.43
C LYS A 503 31.20 -24.16 76.82
N LYS A 504 30.45 -23.68 75.80
CA LYS A 504 29.08 -23.14 75.80
C LYS A 504 28.48 -22.71 77.16
N ARG A 505 28.33 -21.39 77.38
CA ARG A 505 27.03 -20.75 77.70
C ARG A 505 27.09 -19.22 77.86
N LYS A 506 28.21 -18.63 78.26
CA LYS A 506 28.27 -17.18 78.52
C LYS A 506 28.38 -16.30 77.27
N VAL A 507 29.12 -16.73 76.25
CA VAL A 507 29.20 -15.99 74.96
C VAL A 507 27.88 -16.05 74.21
N LEU A 508 27.15 -17.17 74.27
CA LEU A 508 25.82 -17.26 73.68
C LEU A 508 24.83 -16.33 74.40
N ASN A 509 24.88 -16.23 75.74
CA ASN A 509 24.04 -15.30 76.48
C ASN A 509 24.42 -13.83 76.26
N TYR A 510 25.71 -13.50 76.09
CA TYR A 510 26.11 -12.13 75.76
C TYR A 510 25.67 -11.73 74.34
N VAL A 511 25.78 -12.65 73.37
CA VAL A 511 25.28 -12.46 72.00
C VAL A 511 23.76 -12.38 71.95
N LEU A 512 23.04 -13.16 72.78
CA LEU A 512 21.58 -13.12 72.88
C LEU A 512 21.07 -11.89 73.64
N GLU A 513 21.71 -11.44 74.71
CA GLU A 513 21.36 -10.20 75.43
C GLU A 513 21.59 -8.96 74.54
N HIS A 514 22.63 -8.96 73.69
CA HIS A 514 22.81 -7.94 72.65
C HIS A 514 21.80 -8.05 71.50
N PHE A 515 21.31 -9.25 71.20
CA PHE A 515 20.26 -9.45 70.19
C PHE A 515 18.88 -9.00 70.69
N GLU A 516 18.58 -9.16 71.98
CA GLU A 516 17.32 -8.74 72.60
C GLU A 516 17.24 -7.23 72.84
N GLN A 517 18.35 -6.52 73.03
CA GLN A 517 18.36 -5.06 73.21
C GLN A 517 18.00 -4.25 71.95
N PHE A 518 18.11 -4.81 70.74
CA PHE A 518 17.80 -4.11 69.48
C PHE A 518 16.47 -4.51 68.83
N ASN A 519 15.65 -5.27 69.54
CA ASN A 519 14.29 -5.75 69.21
C ASN A 519 13.69 -5.28 67.86
N THR A 520 14.27 -5.73 66.74
CA THR A 520 13.68 -5.64 65.42
C THR A 520 13.88 -6.95 64.69
N VAL A 521 12.82 -7.75 64.72
CA VAL A 521 12.58 -8.80 63.74
C VAL A 521 12.27 -8.11 62.41
N ILE A 522 13.26 -8.03 61.51
CA ILE A 522 12.98 -8.00 60.09
C ILE A 522 13.42 -9.35 59.55
N SER A 523 12.47 -10.28 59.53
CA SER A 523 12.51 -11.42 58.62
C SER A 523 12.81 -10.88 57.23
N PRO A 524 13.86 -11.33 56.52
CA PRO A 524 13.97 -11.08 55.10
C PRO A 524 12.91 -11.92 54.40
N LYS A 525 11.65 -11.48 54.51
CA LYS A 525 10.64 -11.72 53.49
C LYS A 525 11.26 -11.20 52.19
N HIS A 526 11.20 -12.01 51.14
CA HIS A 526 11.81 -11.81 49.82
C HIS A 526 13.21 -12.43 49.62
N VAL A 527 13.35 -13.72 49.93
CA VAL A 527 14.08 -14.63 49.02
C VAL A 527 13.02 -15.28 48.12
N LEU A 528 12.90 -14.82 46.89
CA LEU A 528 11.89 -15.26 45.91
C LEU A 528 12.12 -16.69 45.38
N PHE A 529 13.22 -17.35 45.73
CA PHE A 529 13.66 -18.59 45.09
C PHE A 529 13.43 -19.88 45.92
N TYR A 530 12.78 -19.80 47.08
CA TYR A 530 12.46 -21.00 47.84
C TYR A 530 11.23 -20.81 48.73
N LYS A 531 10.09 -21.38 48.32
CA LYS A 531 8.96 -21.63 49.22
C LYS A 531 8.98 -23.12 49.55
N PRO A 532 9.36 -23.54 50.78
CA PRO A 532 9.33 -24.95 51.14
C PRO A 532 7.90 -25.47 50.99
N SER A 533 7.72 -26.63 50.35
CA SER A 533 6.40 -27.26 50.23
C SER A 533 5.78 -27.52 51.61
N ASN A 534 4.45 -27.74 51.71
CA ASN A 534 3.81 -28.18 52.97
C ASN A 534 4.46 -29.45 53.55
N LYS A 535 5.02 -30.30 52.68
CA LYS A 535 5.80 -31.47 53.04
C LYS A 535 7.14 -31.08 53.70
N SER A 536 7.77 -30.01 53.23
CA SER A 536 9.01 -29.43 53.77
C SER A 536 8.79 -28.68 55.10
N GLN A 537 7.61 -28.08 55.32
CA GLN A 537 7.23 -27.52 56.64
C GLN A 537 6.91 -28.62 57.65
N LEU A 538 6.25 -29.70 57.22
CA LEU A 538 6.12 -30.92 58.02
C LEU A 538 7.49 -31.48 58.36
N LEU A 539 8.39 -31.57 57.36
CA LEU A 539 9.77 -32.01 57.52
C LEU A 539 10.53 -31.16 58.53
N LEU A 540 10.31 -29.84 58.56
CA LEU A 540 10.92 -28.91 59.52
C LEU A 540 10.39 -29.08 60.95
N LYS A 541 9.10 -29.39 61.09
CA LYS A 541 8.45 -29.69 62.38
C LYS A 541 8.87 -31.06 62.92
N GLN A 542 8.99 -32.02 62.01
CA GLN A 542 9.51 -33.37 62.26
C GLN A 542 11.01 -33.32 62.58
N LEU A 543 11.80 -32.53 61.85
CA LEU A 543 13.21 -32.24 62.16
C LEU A 543 13.39 -31.62 63.54
N LYS A 544 12.46 -30.76 63.99
CA LYS A 544 12.50 -30.18 65.34
C LYS A 544 12.29 -31.26 66.42
N GLN A 545 11.34 -32.18 66.20
CA GLN A 545 11.08 -33.34 67.07
C GLN A 545 12.19 -34.40 67.00
N ASP A 546 12.76 -34.62 65.83
CA ASP A 546 13.81 -35.58 65.57
C ASP A 546 15.16 -35.09 66.12
N VAL A 547 15.41 -33.79 66.15
CA VAL A 547 16.57 -33.18 66.84
C VAL A 547 16.45 -33.32 68.35
N GLU A 548 15.26 -33.16 68.92
CA GLU A 548 14.99 -33.45 70.34
C GLU A 548 15.23 -34.95 70.66
N GLN A 549 14.80 -35.86 69.76
CA GLN A 549 15.08 -37.29 69.86
C GLN A 549 16.55 -37.66 69.60
N TYR A 550 17.26 -36.93 68.73
CA TYR A 550 18.67 -37.21 68.40
C TYR A 550 19.61 -36.89 69.56
N THR A 551 19.26 -35.91 70.41
CA THR A 551 19.93 -35.70 71.71
C THR A 551 19.90 -36.93 72.62
N SER A 552 18.98 -37.88 72.40
CA SER A 552 18.78 -39.06 73.24
C SER A 552 19.41 -40.36 72.72
N LEU A 553 19.93 -40.41 71.49
CA LEU A 553 20.33 -41.66 70.82
C LEU A 553 21.78 -41.68 70.33
N GLN A 554 22.69 -41.34 71.23
CA GLN A 554 24.14 -41.25 71.00
C GLN A 554 24.89 -42.60 70.87
N ARG A 555 24.29 -43.68 70.37
CA ARG A 555 24.96 -44.99 70.30
C ARG A 555 24.59 -45.78 69.04
N PHE A 556 25.53 -45.83 68.09
CA PHE A 556 26.05 -47.01 67.34
C PHE A 556 26.47 -46.69 65.88
N GLN A 557 27.65 -47.23 65.55
CA GLN A 557 28.53 -46.92 64.40
C GLN A 557 28.42 -47.94 63.26
N SER A 558 28.70 -47.52 62.02
CA SER A 558 29.29 -48.38 60.99
C SER A 558 30.16 -47.54 60.02
N PRO A 559 31.51 -47.56 60.17
CA PRO A 559 32.45 -46.73 59.39
C PRO A 559 32.72 -47.18 57.93
N THR A 560 32.47 -48.45 57.58
CA THR A 560 32.84 -49.02 56.26
C THR A 560 31.87 -48.66 55.14
N LYS A 561 30.58 -48.52 55.45
CA LYS A 561 29.56 -48.09 54.47
C LYS A 561 29.72 -46.62 54.08
N PHE A 562 30.31 -45.83 54.97
CA PHE A 562 30.61 -44.41 54.80
C PHE A 562 31.78 -44.16 53.83
N GLU A 563 32.88 -44.91 53.92
CA GLU A 563 34.01 -44.76 52.98
C GLU A 563 33.63 -45.18 51.54
N THR A 564 32.79 -46.21 51.35
CA THR A 564 32.32 -46.59 50.00
C THR A 564 31.39 -45.56 49.37
N ILE A 565 30.48 -44.96 50.15
CA ILE A 565 29.58 -43.89 49.68
C ILE A 565 30.37 -42.61 49.40
N LYS A 566 31.34 -42.27 50.25
CA LYS A 566 32.28 -41.16 50.07
C LYS A 566 33.13 -41.33 48.80
N LEU A 567 33.69 -42.52 48.56
CA LEU A 567 34.45 -42.82 47.33
C LEU A 567 33.54 -42.80 46.10
N ASN A 568 32.31 -43.33 46.18
CA ASN A 568 31.37 -43.26 45.05
C ASN A 568 30.89 -41.83 44.76
N PHE A 569 30.70 -40.99 45.79
CA PHE A 569 30.33 -39.59 45.60
C PHE A 569 31.50 -38.77 45.04
N ILE A 570 32.71 -38.96 45.56
CA ILE A 570 33.93 -38.35 45.03
C ILE A 570 34.19 -38.84 43.60
N ASN A 571 34.01 -40.13 43.32
CA ASN A 571 34.14 -40.69 41.97
C ASN A 571 33.05 -40.14 41.04
N GLN A 572 31.79 -40.02 41.46
CA GLN A 572 30.71 -39.45 40.63
C GLN A 572 30.89 -37.95 40.35
N VAL A 573 31.39 -37.19 41.33
CA VAL A 573 31.76 -35.78 41.15
C VAL A 573 33.01 -35.64 40.28
N ASN A 574 33.98 -36.54 40.40
CA ASN A 574 35.18 -36.57 39.55
C ASN A 574 34.89 -37.11 38.14
N GLU A 575 33.88 -37.96 37.96
CA GLU A 575 33.45 -38.53 36.67
C GLU A 575 32.62 -37.53 35.86
N ASN A 576 31.91 -36.59 36.51
CA ASN A 576 31.15 -35.52 35.86
C ASN A 576 31.28 -34.18 36.61
N PRO A 577 32.47 -33.55 36.68
CA PRO A 577 32.69 -32.33 37.48
C PRO A 577 31.90 -31.12 36.96
N THR A 578 31.59 -31.11 35.67
CA THR A 578 31.01 -29.96 34.97
C THR A 578 29.55 -29.65 35.38
N PRO A 579 28.58 -30.60 35.40
CA PRO A 579 27.24 -30.33 35.90
C PRO A 579 27.19 -29.91 37.37
N TRP A 580 28.02 -30.52 38.22
CA TRP A 580 28.09 -30.20 39.65
C TRP A 580 28.60 -28.78 39.90
N PHE A 581 29.64 -28.36 39.17
CA PHE A 581 30.13 -26.99 39.20
C PHE A 581 29.03 -25.98 38.85
N PHE A 582 28.27 -26.23 37.77
CA PHE A 582 27.20 -25.33 37.35
C PHE A 582 26.08 -25.22 38.40
N SER A 583 25.66 -26.34 38.99
CA SER A 583 24.65 -26.32 40.03
C SER A 583 25.09 -25.60 41.30
N TRP A 584 26.32 -25.84 41.76
CA TRP A 584 26.90 -25.13 42.91
C TRP A 584 27.05 -23.63 42.61
N PHE A 585 27.56 -23.26 41.44
CA PHE A 585 27.73 -21.86 41.06
C PHE A 585 26.38 -21.14 41.06
N ILE A 586 25.34 -21.71 40.45
CA ILE A 586 24.01 -21.10 40.41
C ILE A 586 23.41 -20.93 41.81
N GLN A 587 23.57 -21.92 42.68
CA GLN A 587 23.01 -21.89 44.04
C GLN A 587 23.70 -20.89 44.96
N PHE A 588 25.03 -20.77 44.88
CA PHE A 588 25.82 -20.05 45.89
C PHE A 588 26.49 -18.77 45.38
N HIS A 589 26.76 -18.67 44.07
CA HIS A 589 27.59 -17.60 43.50
C HIS A 589 26.91 -16.78 42.40
N ALA A 590 25.88 -17.31 41.74
CA ALA A 590 25.24 -16.62 40.63
C ALA A 590 24.23 -15.55 41.06
N LYS A 591 23.86 -15.46 42.34
CA LYS A 591 22.83 -14.52 42.82
C LYS A 591 22.98 -13.09 42.27
N PRO A 592 24.16 -12.44 42.31
CA PRO A 592 24.32 -11.09 41.77
C PRO A 592 24.16 -11.02 40.24
N LEU A 593 24.54 -12.07 39.52
CA LEU A 593 24.40 -12.15 38.06
C LEU A 593 22.94 -12.42 37.67
N LEU A 594 22.24 -13.26 38.43
CA LEU A 594 20.81 -13.54 38.26
C LEU A 594 19.94 -12.32 38.56
N GLU A 595 20.27 -11.56 39.61
CA GLU A 595 19.58 -10.29 39.91
C GLU A 595 19.75 -9.28 38.76
N LYS A 596 20.95 -9.18 38.18
CA LYS A 596 21.19 -8.35 36.98
C LYS A 596 20.41 -8.85 35.77
N LEU A 597 20.40 -10.16 35.53
CA LEU A 597 19.67 -10.79 34.43
C LEU A 597 18.18 -10.44 34.49
N VAL A 598 17.54 -10.69 35.64
CA VAL A 598 16.11 -10.39 35.85
C VAL A 598 15.83 -8.90 35.71
N SER A 599 16.76 -8.05 36.17
CA SER A 599 16.65 -6.61 35.99
C SER A 599 16.67 -6.20 34.51
N PHE A 600 17.58 -6.76 33.70
CA PHE A 600 17.66 -6.45 32.27
C PHE A 600 16.42 -6.92 31.50
N GLU A 601 15.96 -8.15 31.74
CA GLU A 601 14.74 -8.68 31.13
C GLU A 601 13.50 -7.84 31.50
N SER A 602 13.36 -7.50 32.79
CA SER A 602 12.26 -6.65 33.26
C SER A 602 12.30 -5.27 32.61
N ASN A 603 13.50 -4.70 32.43
CA ASN A 603 13.67 -3.42 31.76
C ASN A 603 13.25 -3.49 30.29
N ILE A 604 13.67 -4.52 29.55
CA ILE A 604 13.28 -4.74 28.15
C ILE A 604 11.74 -4.79 28.02
N ILE A 605 11.07 -5.58 28.87
CA ILE A 605 9.60 -5.71 28.83
C ILE A 605 8.91 -4.38 29.13
N LYS A 606 9.34 -3.68 30.20
CA LYS A 606 8.76 -2.39 30.60
C LYS A 606 8.94 -1.33 29.52
N THR A 607 10.14 -1.20 28.96
CA THR A 607 10.43 -0.20 27.92
C THR A 607 9.69 -0.51 26.62
N LYS A 608 9.56 -1.79 26.25
CA LYS A 608 8.75 -2.24 25.11
C LYS A 608 7.27 -1.85 25.29
N GLN A 609 6.69 -2.12 26.46
CA GLN A 609 5.30 -1.74 26.75
C GLN A 609 5.11 -0.21 26.78
N ALA A 610 6.07 0.52 27.36
CA ALA A 610 6.06 1.98 27.35
C ALA A 610 6.08 2.54 25.92
N TYR A 611 6.89 1.96 25.03
CA TYR A 611 6.94 2.33 23.62
C TYR A 611 5.59 2.12 22.92
N LEU A 612 4.97 0.95 23.08
CA LEU A 612 3.67 0.65 22.44
C LEU A 612 2.55 1.58 22.92
N ASN A 613 2.45 1.80 24.23
CA ASN A 613 1.47 2.72 24.81
C ASN A 613 1.76 4.18 24.39
N GLY A 614 3.04 4.53 24.29
CA GLY A 614 3.50 5.82 23.80
C GLY A 614 3.06 6.10 22.38
N ILE A 615 3.10 5.11 21.48
CA ILE A 615 2.62 5.26 20.10
C ILE A 615 1.13 5.59 20.06
N GLU A 616 0.29 4.88 20.82
CA GLU A 616 -1.16 5.13 20.83
C GLU A 616 -1.48 6.57 21.28
N SER A 617 -0.83 7.01 22.37
CA SER A 617 -0.95 8.39 22.86
C SER A 617 -0.44 9.42 21.83
N TYR A 618 0.66 9.10 21.14
CA TYR A 618 1.26 9.97 20.13
C TYR A 618 0.35 10.14 18.91
N VAL A 619 -0.26 9.07 18.41
CA VAL A 619 -1.24 9.11 17.31
C VAL A 619 -2.44 9.99 17.70
N ALA A 620 -2.98 9.82 18.91
CA ALA A 620 -4.09 10.64 19.40
C ALA A 620 -3.71 12.13 19.48
N SER A 621 -2.49 12.43 19.93
CA SER A 621 -1.96 13.79 20.02
C SER A 621 -1.75 14.42 18.65
N CYS A 622 -1.24 13.66 17.68
CA CYS A 622 -1.10 14.10 16.28
C CYS A 622 -2.45 14.41 15.63
N LYS A 623 -3.48 13.57 15.85
CA LYS A 623 -4.85 13.83 15.38
C LYS A 623 -5.44 15.09 16.01
N LYS A 624 -5.17 15.35 17.30
CA LYS A 624 -5.57 16.57 17.98
C LYS A 624 -4.90 17.80 17.35
N LEU A 625 -3.59 17.73 17.09
CA LEU A 625 -2.86 18.81 16.40
C LEU A 625 -3.48 19.08 15.03
N LEU A 626 -3.74 18.04 14.23
CA LEU A 626 -4.37 18.19 12.91
C LEU A 626 -5.74 18.86 12.99
N LYS A 627 -6.58 18.45 13.95
CA LYS A 627 -7.88 19.10 14.21
C LYS A 627 -7.72 20.59 14.48
N THR A 628 -6.79 20.95 15.37
CA THR A 628 -6.50 22.35 15.70
C THR A 628 -5.98 23.12 14.49
N THR A 629 -5.11 22.53 13.66
CA THR A 629 -4.63 23.15 12.41
C THR A 629 -5.78 23.45 11.44
N ILE A 630 -6.73 22.53 11.26
CA ILE A 630 -7.93 22.74 10.42
C ILE A 630 -8.75 23.93 10.92
N LEU A 631 -9.05 23.96 12.22
CA LEU A 631 -9.86 25.01 12.84
C LEU A 631 -9.14 26.37 12.78
N ASN A 632 -7.84 26.40 13.07
CA ASN A 632 -7.01 27.60 12.97
C ASN A 632 -6.99 28.17 11.55
N ASN A 633 -6.82 27.31 10.54
CA ASN A 633 -6.79 27.74 9.13
C ASN A 633 -8.12 28.40 8.73
N PHE A 634 -9.26 27.77 9.05
CA PHE A 634 -10.58 28.35 8.76
C PHE A 634 -10.80 29.66 9.53
N PHE A 635 -10.42 29.71 10.81
CA PHE A 635 -10.58 30.90 11.63
C PHE A 635 -9.76 32.09 11.10
N GLN A 636 -8.50 31.86 10.69
CA GLN A 636 -7.67 32.91 10.09
C GLN A 636 -8.26 33.42 8.77
N LEU A 637 -8.79 32.54 7.93
CA LEU A 637 -9.48 32.92 6.69
C LEU A 637 -10.80 33.65 6.97
N TYR A 638 -11.53 33.25 8.01
CA TYR A 638 -12.74 33.94 8.43
C TYR A 638 -12.44 35.37 8.92
N GLN A 639 -11.29 35.59 9.57
CA GLN A 639 -10.87 36.93 10.00
C GLN A 639 -10.45 37.84 8.83
N THR A 640 -9.85 37.27 7.77
CA THR A 640 -9.24 38.04 6.67
C THR A 640 -10.15 38.16 5.44
N ASN A 641 -10.94 37.13 5.12
CA ASN A 641 -11.74 36.99 3.90
C ASN A 641 -13.19 36.54 4.19
N LYS A 642 -13.80 37.08 5.26
CA LYS A 642 -15.12 36.67 5.76
C LYS A 642 -16.20 36.54 4.68
N ASP A 643 -16.43 37.60 3.90
CA ASP A 643 -17.57 37.67 2.97
C ASP A 643 -17.43 36.66 1.84
N GLU A 644 -16.23 36.50 1.30
CA GLU A 644 -15.93 35.54 0.24
C GLU A 644 -16.03 34.09 0.77
N LEU A 645 -15.51 33.81 1.97
CA LEU A 645 -15.61 32.50 2.60
C LEU A 645 -17.07 32.10 2.85
N LEU A 646 -17.91 33.05 3.32
CA LEU A 646 -19.33 32.81 3.52
C LEU A 646 -20.10 32.68 2.19
N GLU A 647 -19.72 33.40 1.12
CA GLU A 647 -20.25 33.16 -0.24
C GLU A 647 -19.98 31.73 -0.66
N ILE A 648 -18.76 31.23 -0.43
CA ILE A 648 -18.35 29.88 -0.76
C ILE A 648 -19.20 28.83 -0.03
N CYS A 649 -19.29 28.92 1.30
CA CYS A 649 -20.04 27.97 2.12
C CYS A 649 -21.54 27.95 1.78
N ARG A 650 -22.11 29.10 1.37
CA ARG A 650 -23.52 29.21 1.01
C ARG A 650 -23.86 28.64 -0.38
N GLN A 651 -22.87 28.43 -1.25
CA GLN A 651 -23.13 27.98 -2.62
C GLN A 651 -23.81 26.60 -2.68
N ALA A 652 -23.58 25.73 -1.70
CA ALA A 652 -24.26 24.43 -1.59
C ALA A 652 -25.77 24.55 -1.29
N LYS A 653 -26.17 25.63 -0.61
CA LYS A 653 -27.56 25.91 -0.21
C LYS A 653 -28.34 26.66 -1.31
N ASN A 654 -27.67 27.03 -2.40
CA ASN A 654 -28.28 27.78 -3.50
C ASN A 654 -29.11 26.82 -4.40
N PRO A 655 -30.38 27.15 -4.71
CA PRO A 655 -31.19 26.33 -5.62
C PRO A 655 -30.58 26.17 -7.02
N VAL A 656 -29.74 27.12 -7.45
CA VAL A 656 -29.01 27.04 -8.71
C VAL A 656 -27.51 26.96 -8.42
N LEU A 657 -26.94 25.77 -8.60
CA LEU A 657 -25.51 25.52 -8.42
C LEU A 657 -24.72 26.15 -9.57
N LYS A 658 -23.68 26.93 -9.23
CA LYS A 658 -22.75 27.53 -10.19
C LYS A 658 -21.92 26.46 -10.89
N GLU A 659 -21.34 26.81 -12.03
CA GLU A 659 -20.46 25.92 -12.80
C GLU A 659 -19.10 25.79 -12.12
N ILE A 660 -18.64 24.54 -11.94
CA ILE A 660 -17.48 24.24 -11.09
C ILE A 660 -16.23 24.93 -11.63
N THR A 661 -15.94 24.84 -12.93
CA THR A 661 -14.70 25.37 -13.53
C THR A 661 -14.57 26.87 -13.33
N TRP A 662 -15.59 27.64 -13.71
CA TRP A 662 -15.57 29.09 -13.54
C TRP A 662 -15.50 29.48 -12.06
N TRP A 663 -16.30 28.84 -11.21
CA TRP A 663 -16.37 29.18 -9.79
C TRP A 663 -15.08 28.84 -9.05
N PHE A 664 -14.48 27.68 -9.36
CA PHE A 664 -13.21 27.24 -8.80
C PHE A 664 -12.09 28.20 -9.17
N LYS A 665 -11.99 28.58 -10.46
CA LYS A 665 -10.98 29.55 -10.93
C LYS A 665 -11.15 30.91 -10.27
N LYS A 666 -12.40 31.39 -10.10
CA LYS A 666 -12.69 32.65 -9.40
C LYS A 666 -12.18 32.65 -7.96
N HIS A 667 -12.36 31.55 -7.23
CA HIS A 667 -12.06 31.45 -5.80
C HIS A 667 -10.75 30.70 -5.49
N PHE A 668 -9.92 30.45 -6.50
CA PHE A 668 -8.79 29.52 -6.43
C PHE A 668 -7.82 29.81 -5.28
N GLU A 669 -7.43 31.07 -5.10
CA GLU A 669 -6.49 31.48 -4.04
C GLU A 669 -7.03 31.21 -2.63
N LEU A 670 -8.33 31.43 -2.42
CA LEU A 670 -8.97 31.15 -1.13
C LEU A 670 -9.14 29.64 -0.92
N LEU A 671 -9.51 28.89 -1.96
CA LEU A 671 -9.64 27.43 -1.94
C LEU A 671 -8.31 26.75 -1.59
N LYS A 672 -7.21 27.18 -2.22
CA LYS A 672 -5.86 26.68 -1.95
C LYS A 672 -5.41 26.94 -0.51
N LYS A 673 -5.85 28.05 0.09
CA LYS A 673 -5.61 28.32 1.52
C LYS A 673 -6.47 27.44 2.41
N LEU A 674 -7.78 27.38 2.15
CA LEU A 674 -8.78 26.67 2.93
C LEU A 674 -8.53 25.15 2.95
N PHE A 675 -8.24 24.57 1.80
CA PHE A 675 -7.94 23.15 1.62
C PHE A 675 -6.48 22.98 1.18
N PRO A 676 -5.55 22.72 2.09
CA PRO A 676 -4.14 22.53 1.75
C PRO A 676 -3.88 21.35 0.80
N VAL A 677 -4.80 20.38 0.72
CA VAL A 677 -4.73 19.25 -0.21
C VAL A 677 -5.83 19.37 -1.26
N HIS A 678 -5.50 19.29 -2.55
CA HIS A 678 -6.48 19.12 -3.61
C HIS A 678 -6.41 17.68 -4.14
N ILE A 679 -7.52 16.94 -4.07
CA ILE A 679 -7.65 15.54 -4.52
C ILE A 679 -8.42 15.53 -5.84
N MET A 680 -7.76 15.20 -6.94
CA MET A 680 -8.33 15.34 -8.29
C MET A 680 -7.91 14.22 -9.23
N THR A 681 -8.65 13.99 -10.32
CA THR A 681 -8.07 13.23 -11.45
C THR A 681 -7.04 14.09 -12.18
N LEU A 682 -6.17 13.48 -13.00
CA LEU A 682 -5.22 14.23 -13.84
C LEU A 682 -5.96 15.26 -14.71
N GLU A 683 -7.11 14.88 -15.28
CA GLU A 683 -7.94 15.75 -16.12
C GLU A 683 -8.52 16.94 -15.34
N SER A 684 -9.11 16.66 -14.17
CA SER A 684 -9.65 17.71 -13.30
C SER A 684 -8.56 18.67 -12.84
N ALA A 685 -7.38 18.17 -12.47
CA ALA A 685 -6.25 18.98 -12.07
C ALA A 685 -5.80 19.91 -13.20
N ALA A 686 -5.65 19.39 -14.43
CA ALA A 686 -5.29 20.18 -15.60
C ALA A 686 -6.32 21.27 -15.91
N THR A 687 -7.61 20.97 -15.75
CA THR A 687 -8.73 21.89 -16.07
C THR A 687 -8.93 22.98 -15.03
N LEU A 688 -8.86 22.62 -13.75
CA LEU A 688 -9.26 23.50 -12.64
C LEU A 688 -8.10 24.35 -12.13
N THR A 689 -6.87 23.84 -12.18
CA THR A 689 -5.70 24.52 -11.62
C THR A 689 -4.89 25.25 -12.69
N PRO A 690 -4.38 26.46 -12.42
CA PRO A 690 -3.49 27.17 -13.34
C PRO A 690 -2.30 26.31 -13.79
N ASN A 691 -1.89 26.44 -15.05
CA ASN A 691 -0.70 25.78 -15.57
C ASN A 691 0.56 26.57 -15.21
N GLN A 692 0.86 26.62 -13.91
CA GLN A 692 1.93 27.45 -13.36
C GLN A 692 2.93 26.59 -12.58
N ARG A 693 4.23 26.87 -12.78
CA ARG A 693 5.31 26.21 -12.04
C ARG A 693 5.24 26.53 -10.54
N GLY A 694 5.52 25.53 -9.69
CA GLY A 694 5.58 25.70 -8.23
C GLY A 694 4.24 26.13 -7.61
N LEU A 695 3.12 25.80 -8.25
CA LEU A 695 1.79 26.09 -7.75
C LEU A 695 1.50 25.36 -6.43
N TYR A 696 2.07 24.18 -6.25
CA TYR A 696 2.00 23.35 -5.04
C TYR A 696 3.42 23.05 -4.54
N ASP A 697 3.58 22.83 -3.23
CA ASP A 697 4.87 22.35 -2.72
C ASP A 697 5.13 20.90 -3.17
N TYR A 698 4.07 20.09 -3.19
CA TYR A 698 4.13 18.67 -3.57
C TYR A 698 3.03 18.29 -4.54
N VAL A 699 3.36 17.37 -5.44
CA VAL A 699 2.40 16.57 -6.18
C VAL A 699 2.53 15.10 -5.77
N VAL A 700 1.41 14.44 -5.53
CA VAL A 700 1.37 13.02 -5.18
C VAL A 700 0.56 12.29 -6.25
N ILE A 701 1.16 11.33 -6.93
CA ILE A 701 0.50 10.56 -7.99
C ILE A 701 0.38 9.10 -7.54
N ASP A 702 -0.85 8.64 -7.27
CA ASP A 702 -1.14 7.23 -6.97
C ASP A 702 -1.55 6.45 -8.23
N GLU A 703 -1.31 5.15 -8.21
CA GLU A 703 -1.46 4.24 -9.36
C GLU A 703 -0.61 4.66 -10.56
N ALA A 704 0.56 5.24 -10.29
CA ALA A 704 1.46 5.76 -11.31
C ALA A 704 2.03 4.70 -12.27
N SER A 705 1.87 3.41 -11.95
CA SER A 705 2.16 2.32 -12.88
C SER A 705 1.18 2.29 -14.06
N GLN A 706 0.01 2.91 -13.94
CA GLN A 706 -1.01 3.06 -14.99
C GLN A 706 -0.96 4.41 -15.70
N VAL A 707 -0.21 5.37 -15.16
CA VAL A 707 -0.12 6.72 -15.74
C VAL A 707 0.97 6.75 -16.81
N PHE A 708 0.60 7.16 -18.02
CA PHE A 708 1.57 7.47 -19.08
C PHE A 708 2.41 8.69 -18.71
N LEU A 709 3.72 8.66 -19.00
CA LEU A 709 4.67 9.71 -18.66
C LEU A 709 4.21 11.09 -19.20
N GLU A 710 3.81 11.13 -20.46
CA GLU A 710 3.36 12.34 -21.16
C GLU A 710 2.13 13.00 -20.49
N ARG A 711 1.25 12.21 -19.85
CA ARG A 711 0.08 12.73 -19.11
C ARG A 711 0.47 13.27 -17.74
N ALA A 712 1.54 12.76 -17.13
CA ALA A 712 1.99 13.19 -15.82
C ALA A 712 2.72 14.53 -15.84
N ILE A 713 3.44 14.84 -16.92
CA ILE A 713 4.31 16.02 -17.01
C ILE A 713 3.60 17.35 -16.67
N PRO A 714 2.42 17.68 -17.24
CA PRO A 714 1.72 18.91 -16.87
C PRO A 714 1.36 18.99 -15.38
N ILE A 715 1.16 17.84 -14.74
CA ILE A 715 0.81 17.75 -13.32
C ILE A 715 2.08 17.87 -12.46
N LEU A 716 3.18 17.25 -12.87
CA LEU A 716 4.49 17.40 -12.22
C LEU A 716 5.00 18.85 -12.26
N PHE A 717 4.81 19.54 -13.39
CA PHE A 717 5.18 20.93 -13.56
C PHE A 717 4.59 21.88 -12.50
N ARG A 718 3.39 21.54 -11.99
CA ARG A 718 2.69 22.36 -11.00
C ARG A 718 3.27 22.28 -9.59
N ALA A 719 4.29 21.46 -9.33
CA ALA A 719 4.86 21.32 -8.00
C ALA A 719 6.39 21.31 -7.98
N ASP A 720 6.95 21.66 -6.81
CA ASP A 720 8.41 21.69 -6.61
C ASP A 720 8.98 20.27 -6.36
N LYS A 721 8.19 19.40 -5.74
CA LYS A 721 8.56 18.02 -5.40
C LYS A 721 7.46 17.03 -5.79
N TYR A 722 7.85 15.79 -6.04
CA TYR A 722 6.89 14.73 -6.36
C TYR A 722 6.99 13.51 -5.45
N ILE A 723 5.85 12.85 -5.25
CA ILE A 723 5.75 11.55 -4.60
C ILE A 723 4.94 10.64 -5.53
N ILE A 724 5.58 9.60 -6.05
CA ILE A 724 4.96 8.69 -7.01
C ILE A 724 4.76 7.34 -6.35
N ALA A 725 3.51 6.89 -6.29
CA ALA A 725 3.14 5.64 -5.65
C ALA A 725 2.48 4.70 -6.65
N GLY A 726 2.87 3.43 -6.62
CA GLY A 726 2.29 2.41 -7.48
C GLY A 726 3.02 1.09 -7.34
N ASP A 727 2.83 0.21 -8.33
CA ASP A 727 3.46 -1.10 -8.34
C ASP A 727 3.86 -1.48 -9.77
N THR A 728 5.17 -1.66 -10.00
CA THR A 728 5.69 -1.98 -11.33
C THR A 728 5.32 -3.39 -11.81
N LYS A 729 4.89 -4.26 -10.88
CA LYS A 729 4.46 -5.63 -11.14
C LYS A 729 2.94 -5.76 -11.32
N GLN A 730 2.16 -4.68 -11.18
CA GLN A 730 0.73 -4.62 -11.51
C GLN A 730 0.49 -4.04 -12.91
N LEU A 731 -0.79 -3.84 -13.28
CA LEU A 731 -1.17 -3.38 -14.62
C LEU A 731 -0.41 -2.11 -15.02
N LYS A 732 0.16 -2.16 -16.23
CA LYS A 732 0.70 -1.03 -16.97
C LYS A 732 -0.44 -0.23 -17.59
N PRO A 733 -0.18 1.00 -18.09
CA PRO A 733 -1.19 1.78 -18.78
C PRO A 733 -1.71 0.96 -19.96
N ALA A 734 -3.03 0.86 -20.12
CA ALA A 734 -3.59 0.05 -21.19
C ALA A 734 -3.28 0.71 -22.55
N ASN A 735 -2.48 0.03 -23.39
CA ASN A 735 -2.28 0.36 -24.80
C ASN A 735 -3.55 0.07 -25.64
N PHE A 736 -4.74 0.36 -25.10
CA PHE A 736 -6.03 0.13 -25.76
C PHE A 736 -6.11 0.87 -27.11
N PHE A 737 -5.30 1.91 -27.28
CA PHE A 737 -5.22 2.75 -28.46
C PHE A 737 -4.13 2.36 -29.48
N GLN A 738 -3.28 1.37 -29.17
CA GLN A 738 -2.16 0.93 -30.03
C GLN A 738 -2.38 -0.45 -30.68
N SER A 739 -3.54 -1.10 -30.46
CA SER A 739 -3.81 -2.49 -30.88
C SER A 739 -3.87 -2.78 -32.39
N ARG A 740 -3.22 -1.96 -33.23
CA ARG A 740 -2.98 -2.24 -34.66
C ARG A 740 -1.57 -1.88 -35.15
N ALA A 741 -0.63 -1.53 -34.27
CA ALA A 741 0.78 -1.33 -34.62
C ALA A 741 1.66 -2.30 -33.80
N GLU A 742 1.42 -3.60 -33.95
CA GLU A 742 2.46 -4.60 -33.66
C GLU A 742 3.34 -4.67 -34.91
N TYR A 743 4.44 -3.92 -34.92
CA TYR A 743 5.61 -4.30 -35.70
C TYR A 743 6.54 -5.06 -34.77
N ASP A 744 6.99 -6.22 -35.23
CA ASP A 744 8.00 -7.07 -34.60
C ASP A 744 9.18 -6.20 -34.13
N VAL A 745 9.39 -6.15 -32.81
CA VAL A 745 10.67 -5.75 -32.23
C VAL A 745 11.18 -6.95 -31.44
N ASP A 746 11.49 -8.01 -32.18
CA ASP A 746 12.33 -9.12 -31.73
C ASP A 746 13.80 -8.71 -31.92
N GLU A 747 14.33 -7.81 -31.09
CA GLU A 747 15.79 -7.73 -30.91
C GLU A 747 16.08 -7.50 -29.42
N GLU A 748 16.84 -8.44 -28.84
CA GLU A 748 17.51 -8.30 -27.56
C GLU A 748 18.43 -7.08 -27.62
N PHE A 749 18.29 -6.10 -26.72
CA PHE A 749 19.16 -4.94 -26.71
C PHE A 749 19.80 -4.70 -25.35
N GLU A 750 21.13 -4.73 -25.39
CA GLU A 750 22.06 -4.35 -24.33
C GLU A 750 21.99 -2.83 -24.02
N ASP A 751 22.49 -2.52 -22.82
CA ASP A 751 22.59 -1.23 -22.14
C ASP A 751 22.69 0.03 -23.03
N GLY A 752 21.87 1.05 -22.70
CA GLY A 752 22.30 2.44 -22.84
C GLY A 752 21.34 3.47 -23.45
N ASN A 753 20.33 3.09 -24.26
CA ASN A 753 19.50 4.08 -24.96
C ASN A 753 18.26 4.51 -24.16
N ILE A 754 18.28 5.76 -23.68
CA ILE A 754 17.17 6.43 -22.98
C ILE A 754 15.89 6.40 -23.83
N GLU A 755 16.00 6.57 -25.15
CA GLU A 755 14.89 6.58 -26.10
C GLU A 755 14.06 5.28 -26.04
N ALA A 756 14.70 4.10 -26.07
CA ALA A 756 14.01 2.81 -26.00
C ALA A 756 13.28 2.59 -24.65
N ALA A 757 13.82 3.11 -23.55
CA ALA A 757 13.22 2.99 -22.21
C ALA A 757 11.99 3.91 -22.02
N VAL A 758 11.95 5.07 -22.68
CA VAL A 758 10.78 5.97 -22.63
C VAL A 758 9.64 5.40 -23.48
N HIS A 759 9.95 4.64 -24.54
CA HIS A 759 8.99 4.20 -25.56
C HIS A 759 7.86 3.25 -25.08
N SER A 760 7.99 2.57 -23.94
CA SER A 760 7.02 1.55 -23.48
C SER A 760 6.61 1.63 -22.00
N SER A 761 7.03 2.67 -21.27
CA SER A 761 6.99 2.69 -19.80
C SER A 761 5.94 3.64 -19.21
N SER A 762 5.40 3.27 -18.05
CA SER A 762 4.61 4.17 -17.20
C SER A 762 5.50 5.13 -16.43
N LEU A 763 4.89 6.19 -15.89
CA LEU A 763 5.58 7.17 -15.03
C LEU A 763 6.41 6.49 -13.94
N LEU A 764 5.83 5.51 -13.25
CA LEU A 764 6.52 4.79 -12.18
C LEU A 764 7.76 4.05 -12.70
N HIS A 765 7.64 3.34 -13.81
CA HIS A 765 8.75 2.56 -14.37
C HIS A 765 9.87 3.49 -14.88
N PHE A 766 9.50 4.63 -15.46
CA PHE A 766 10.44 5.65 -15.92
C PHE A 766 11.24 6.26 -14.76
N LEU A 767 10.56 6.61 -13.66
CA LEU A 767 11.19 7.27 -12.51
C LEU A 767 11.87 6.31 -11.54
N LYS A 768 11.45 5.04 -11.45
CA LYS A 768 12.07 4.05 -10.54
C LYS A 768 13.58 3.94 -10.73
N ASN A 769 14.06 4.08 -11.96
CA ASN A 769 15.47 4.03 -12.31
C ASN A 769 16.17 5.39 -12.29
N ARG A 770 15.52 6.48 -11.89
CA ARG A 770 16.08 7.86 -11.96
C ARG A 770 15.86 8.67 -10.69
N SER A 771 14.94 8.24 -9.85
CA SER A 771 14.60 8.88 -8.60
C SER A 771 15.72 8.76 -7.59
N ARG A 772 15.87 9.80 -6.77
CA ARG A 772 16.83 9.83 -5.67
C ARG A 772 16.50 8.82 -4.56
N ILE A 773 15.22 8.56 -4.31
CA ILE A 773 14.76 7.70 -3.21
C ILE A 773 13.67 6.74 -3.68
N LEU A 774 13.91 5.44 -3.47
CA LEU A 774 12.94 4.36 -3.68
C LEU A 774 12.70 3.63 -2.36
N THR A 775 11.43 3.52 -1.97
CA THR A 775 10.99 2.70 -0.83
C THR A 775 9.98 1.64 -1.25
N LEU A 776 10.32 0.40 -0.92
CA LEU A 776 9.45 -0.76 -1.04
C LEU A 776 8.69 -1.01 0.27
N LEU A 777 7.37 -1.08 0.19
CA LEU A 777 6.53 -1.50 1.31
C LEU A 777 6.51 -3.03 1.37
N LYS A 778 6.82 -3.61 2.54
CA LYS A 778 7.04 -5.06 2.67
C LYS A 778 5.92 -5.83 3.36
N PHE A 779 5.32 -5.28 4.41
CA PHE A 779 4.30 -6.01 5.17
C PHE A 779 3.00 -6.10 4.39
N HIS A 780 2.50 -7.31 4.19
CA HIS A 780 1.22 -7.58 3.52
C HIS A 780 0.11 -7.84 4.56
N TYR A 781 -0.95 -7.04 4.48
CA TYR A 781 -2.06 -7.03 5.44
C TYR A 781 -3.39 -7.53 4.88
N ARG A 782 -3.52 -7.65 3.55
CA ARG A 782 -4.82 -7.89 2.89
C ARG A 782 -5.34 -9.31 3.07
N SER A 783 -4.51 -10.30 2.76
CA SER A 783 -4.94 -11.69 2.73
C SER A 783 -4.97 -12.28 4.13
N ASP A 784 -6.07 -12.93 4.52
CA ASP A 784 -6.22 -13.65 5.79
C ASP A 784 -5.40 -14.95 5.80
N SER A 785 -5.21 -15.58 4.64
CA SER A 785 -4.25 -16.68 4.48
C SER A 785 -2.98 -16.24 3.76
N ALA A 786 -1.83 -16.71 4.25
CA ALA A 786 -0.52 -16.59 3.64
C ALA A 786 -0.47 -17.25 2.26
N ASP A 787 -1.24 -18.31 2.06
CA ASP A 787 -1.26 -19.10 0.83
C ASP A 787 -1.81 -18.32 -0.37
N LEU A 788 -2.63 -17.30 -0.13
CA LEU A 788 -3.18 -16.44 -1.19
C LEU A 788 -2.11 -15.55 -1.84
N ILE A 789 -1.10 -15.11 -1.08
CA ILE A 789 -0.05 -14.23 -1.57
C ILE A 789 1.26 -14.96 -1.87
N ALA A 790 1.46 -16.15 -1.31
CA ALA A 790 2.74 -16.86 -1.35
C ALA A 790 3.22 -17.19 -2.77
N PHE A 791 2.33 -17.62 -3.67
CA PHE A 791 2.67 -17.86 -5.08
C PHE A 791 3.22 -16.59 -5.74
N THR A 792 2.48 -15.49 -5.62
CA THR A 792 2.83 -14.20 -6.20
C THR A 792 4.11 -13.64 -5.60
N ASN A 793 4.27 -13.75 -4.28
CA ASN A 793 5.50 -13.31 -3.61
C ASN A 793 6.73 -14.05 -4.12
N ASN A 794 6.61 -15.38 -4.34
CA ASN A 794 7.69 -16.21 -4.84
C ASN A 794 8.02 -15.94 -6.31
N ARG A 795 7.01 -15.82 -7.18
CA ARG A 795 7.20 -15.74 -8.63
C ARG A 795 7.33 -14.33 -9.19
N ILE A 796 6.90 -13.31 -8.43
CA ILE A 796 6.78 -11.92 -8.94
C ILE A 796 7.54 -10.90 -8.10
N TYR A 797 7.59 -11.08 -6.76
CA TYR A 797 8.22 -10.14 -5.83
C TYR A 797 9.48 -10.69 -5.14
N ASP A 798 10.11 -11.72 -5.71
CA ASP A 798 11.41 -12.25 -5.27
C ASP A 798 11.51 -12.57 -3.75
N ASN A 799 10.38 -12.97 -3.15
CA ASN A 799 10.21 -13.20 -1.72
C ASN A 799 10.47 -12.00 -0.79
N GLU A 800 10.32 -10.76 -1.28
CA GLU A 800 10.56 -9.56 -0.47
C GLU A 800 9.41 -9.20 0.50
N LEU A 801 8.19 -9.72 0.26
CA LEU A 801 7.03 -9.41 1.11
C LEU A 801 7.04 -10.22 2.42
N ILE A 802 6.62 -9.56 3.50
CA ILE A 802 6.44 -10.12 4.83
C ILE A 802 4.93 -10.36 5.04
N PHE A 803 4.53 -11.62 5.18
CA PHE A 803 3.14 -12.03 5.32
C PHE A 803 3.04 -13.23 6.25
N MET A 804 1.86 -13.50 6.79
CA MET A 804 1.57 -14.67 7.64
C MET A 804 0.07 -14.95 7.71
N ASN A 805 -0.37 -16.14 8.08
CA ASN A 805 -1.80 -16.40 8.30
C ASN A 805 -2.35 -15.53 9.43
N LYS A 806 -3.62 -15.13 9.31
CA LYS A 806 -4.42 -14.66 10.44
C LYS A 806 -4.74 -15.86 11.32
N ALA A 807 -4.77 -15.71 12.63
CA ALA A 807 -4.92 -16.84 13.54
C ALA A 807 -6.19 -17.66 13.24
N ASN A 808 -7.34 -17.00 13.05
CA ASN A 808 -8.62 -17.63 12.75
C ASN A 808 -8.95 -17.69 11.24
N ALA A 809 -7.93 -17.72 10.37
CA ALA A 809 -8.16 -17.79 8.93
C ALA A 809 -8.98 -19.05 8.56
N ASP A 810 -9.81 -18.94 7.51
CA ASP A 810 -10.55 -20.08 6.97
C ASP A 810 -9.56 -21.17 6.51
N GLN A 811 -9.86 -22.42 6.85
CA GLN A 811 -9.04 -23.57 6.45
C GLN A 811 -9.22 -23.90 4.98
N ARG A 812 -10.37 -23.52 4.37
CA ARG A 812 -10.66 -23.76 2.96
C ARG A 812 -10.35 -22.53 2.12
N VAL A 813 -9.05 -22.27 1.95
CA VAL A 813 -8.54 -21.10 1.21
C VAL A 813 -8.68 -21.26 -0.32
N PHE A 814 -8.47 -22.46 -0.83
CA PHE A 814 -8.59 -22.79 -2.26
C PHE A 814 -9.62 -23.89 -2.48
N ILE A 815 -10.63 -23.62 -3.29
CA ILE A 815 -11.62 -24.60 -3.74
C ILE A 815 -11.50 -24.72 -5.26
N VAL A 816 -11.39 -25.95 -5.78
CA VAL A 816 -11.30 -26.20 -7.22
C VAL A 816 -12.53 -26.97 -7.65
N HIS A 817 -13.23 -26.44 -8.65
CA HIS A 817 -14.42 -27.02 -9.26
C HIS A 817 -14.06 -27.51 -10.67
N ASP A 818 -14.10 -28.83 -10.87
CA ASP A 818 -13.92 -29.44 -12.18
C ASP A 818 -15.25 -29.36 -12.96
N VAL A 819 -15.24 -28.67 -14.10
CA VAL A 819 -16.40 -28.49 -14.98
C VAL A 819 -16.51 -29.69 -15.92
N ILE A 820 -17.55 -30.50 -15.72
CA ILE A 820 -17.84 -31.66 -16.56
C ILE A 820 -18.42 -31.19 -17.90
N ASP A 821 -17.95 -31.75 -19.02
CA ASP A 821 -18.40 -31.41 -20.38
C ASP A 821 -18.23 -29.92 -20.77
N GLY A 822 -17.31 -29.21 -20.12
CA GLY A 822 -16.88 -27.87 -20.53
C GLY A 822 -16.26 -27.89 -21.93
N ILE A 823 -16.72 -27.02 -22.81
CA ILE A 823 -16.19 -26.89 -24.18
C ILE A 823 -15.96 -25.43 -24.50
N TRP A 824 -14.75 -25.10 -24.93
CA TRP A 824 -14.42 -23.79 -25.46
C TRP A 824 -15.04 -23.60 -26.85
N LYS A 825 -16.03 -22.71 -26.97
CA LYS A 825 -16.68 -22.40 -28.25
C LYS A 825 -17.09 -20.94 -28.32
N ASN A 826 -16.76 -20.27 -29.43
CA ASN A 826 -17.03 -18.84 -29.65
C ASN A 826 -16.43 -17.95 -28.55
N ASN A 827 -15.20 -18.27 -28.13
CA ASN A 827 -14.46 -17.57 -27.08
C ASN A 827 -15.13 -17.56 -25.70
N ARG A 828 -15.91 -18.59 -25.36
CA ARG A 828 -16.59 -18.75 -24.07
C ARG A 828 -16.84 -20.22 -23.77
N ASN A 829 -17.16 -20.54 -22.51
CA ASN A 829 -17.57 -21.87 -22.07
C ASN A 829 -18.91 -21.77 -21.33
N LEU A 830 -19.95 -22.30 -21.97
CA LEU A 830 -21.32 -22.20 -21.48
C LEU A 830 -21.57 -23.05 -20.23
N GLN A 831 -20.95 -24.23 -20.15
CA GLN A 831 -21.17 -25.11 -19.01
C GLN A 831 -20.50 -24.53 -17.76
N GLU A 832 -19.27 -24.05 -17.89
CA GLU A 832 -18.58 -23.35 -16.81
C GLU A 832 -19.34 -22.12 -16.33
N ALA A 833 -19.88 -21.31 -17.24
CA ALA A 833 -20.68 -20.13 -16.87
C ALA A 833 -21.94 -20.50 -16.08
N ARG A 834 -22.60 -21.62 -16.41
CA ARG A 834 -23.77 -22.12 -15.66
C ARG A 834 -23.37 -22.59 -14.27
N ASP A 835 -22.27 -23.33 -14.16
CA ASP A 835 -21.79 -23.87 -12.89
C ASP A 835 -21.38 -22.73 -11.93
N VAL A 836 -20.74 -21.68 -12.46
CA VAL A 836 -20.43 -20.46 -11.69
C VAL A 836 -21.70 -19.80 -11.16
N VAL A 837 -22.71 -19.60 -12.01
CA VAL A 837 -23.98 -18.97 -11.59
C VAL A 837 -24.72 -19.83 -10.56
N GLN A 838 -24.76 -21.15 -10.76
CA GLN A 838 -25.33 -22.08 -9.77
C GLN A 838 -24.59 -22.01 -8.44
N ARG A 839 -23.25 -21.89 -8.46
CA ARG A 839 -22.44 -21.72 -7.25
C ARG A 839 -22.75 -20.41 -6.54
N LEU A 840 -22.92 -19.31 -7.28
CA LEU A 840 -23.33 -18.02 -6.70
C LEU A 840 -24.67 -18.16 -5.94
N GLU A 841 -25.65 -18.85 -6.53
CA GLU A 841 -26.94 -19.09 -5.89
C GLU A 841 -26.78 -19.91 -4.60
N GLN A 842 -25.99 -20.98 -4.62
CA GLN A 842 -25.71 -21.78 -3.42
C GLN A 842 -25.10 -20.92 -2.30
N LEU A 843 -24.15 -20.05 -2.63
CA LEU A 843 -23.48 -19.20 -1.65
C LEU A 843 -24.45 -18.24 -0.94
N THR A 844 -25.53 -17.81 -1.61
CA THR A 844 -26.55 -16.96 -0.97
C THR A 844 -27.27 -17.63 0.21
N THR A 845 -27.27 -18.96 0.26
CA THR A 845 -27.90 -19.73 1.35
C THR A 845 -26.95 -20.10 2.49
N THR A 846 -25.68 -19.68 2.40
CA THR A 846 -24.64 -20.00 3.40
C THR A 846 -24.20 -18.74 4.16
N ASN A 847 -23.38 -18.92 5.21
CA ASN A 847 -22.75 -17.79 5.91
C ASN A 847 -21.86 -16.92 5.01
N ASP A 848 -21.44 -17.43 3.85
CA ASP A 848 -20.70 -16.64 2.86
C ASP A 848 -21.53 -15.53 2.23
N TYR A 849 -22.88 -15.56 2.34
CA TYR A 849 -23.72 -14.46 1.89
C TYR A 849 -23.39 -13.15 2.61
N LYS A 850 -22.80 -13.17 3.82
CA LYS A 850 -22.37 -11.94 4.51
C LYS A 850 -21.06 -11.36 3.97
N LYS A 851 -20.31 -12.14 3.20
CA LYS A 851 -19.01 -11.77 2.67
C LYS A 851 -19.16 -11.02 1.33
N SER A 852 -18.16 -10.22 1.02
CA SER A 852 -18.04 -9.59 -0.30
C SER A 852 -17.52 -10.60 -1.32
N LEU A 853 -18.10 -10.64 -2.53
CA LEU A 853 -17.74 -11.60 -3.58
C LEU A 853 -17.46 -10.94 -4.92
N GLY A 854 -16.52 -11.49 -5.69
CA GLY A 854 -16.25 -11.07 -7.06
C GLY A 854 -15.95 -12.25 -7.99
N VAL A 855 -16.44 -12.19 -9.22
CA VAL A 855 -16.14 -13.16 -10.29
C VAL A 855 -15.18 -12.51 -11.28
N ILE A 856 -14.02 -13.14 -11.46
CA ILE A 856 -12.99 -12.70 -12.40
C ILE A 856 -12.92 -13.70 -13.55
N CYS A 857 -13.27 -13.22 -14.74
CA CYS A 857 -13.22 -14.00 -15.97
C CYS A 857 -11.93 -13.70 -16.75
N PHE A 858 -11.33 -14.72 -17.35
CA PHE A 858 -10.07 -14.55 -18.08
C PHE A 858 -10.23 -13.95 -19.48
N ASN A 859 -11.47 -13.85 -19.97
CA ASN A 859 -11.82 -13.13 -21.18
C ASN A 859 -13.17 -12.40 -21.00
N LYS A 860 -13.41 -11.40 -21.86
CA LYS A 860 -14.63 -10.58 -21.80
C LYS A 860 -15.91 -11.34 -22.16
N ASN A 861 -15.86 -12.19 -23.19
CA ASN A 861 -17.03 -12.93 -23.65
C ASN A 861 -17.58 -13.89 -22.58
N GLN A 862 -16.72 -14.42 -21.72
CA GLN A 862 -17.10 -15.22 -20.56
C GLN A 862 -17.74 -14.36 -19.46
N ALA A 863 -17.20 -13.17 -19.17
CA ALA A 863 -17.80 -12.23 -18.24
C ALA A 863 -19.21 -11.81 -18.68
N ASP A 864 -19.35 -11.39 -19.93
CA ASP A 864 -20.63 -10.98 -20.53
C ASP A 864 -21.66 -12.13 -20.50
N LEU A 865 -21.21 -13.37 -20.69
CA LEU A 865 -22.08 -14.56 -20.60
C LEU A 865 -22.58 -14.81 -19.17
N ILE A 866 -21.70 -14.72 -18.17
CA ILE A 866 -22.08 -14.92 -16.76
C ILE A 866 -23.04 -13.81 -16.31
N GLU A 867 -22.74 -12.56 -16.65
CA GLU A 867 -23.64 -11.41 -16.41
C GLU A 867 -25.04 -11.66 -17.00
N TYR A 868 -25.10 -12.05 -18.28
CA TYR A 868 -26.36 -12.39 -18.95
C TYR A 868 -27.13 -13.52 -18.26
N LEU A 869 -26.43 -14.54 -17.76
CA LEU A 869 -27.08 -15.66 -17.06
C LEU A 869 -27.62 -15.25 -15.68
N ILE A 870 -26.90 -14.40 -14.94
CA ILE A 870 -27.38 -13.83 -13.67
C ILE A 870 -28.64 -12.99 -13.92
N ASP A 871 -28.61 -12.10 -14.92
CA ASP A 871 -29.76 -11.25 -15.28
C ASP A 871 -30.97 -12.09 -15.72
N LYS A 872 -30.72 -13.18 -16.46
CA LYS A 872 -31.77 -14.09 -16.93
C LYS A 872 -32.43 -14.85 -15.78
N GLN A 873 -31.67 -15.26 -14.76
CA GLN A 873 -32.23 -15.91 -13.58
C GLN A 873 -33.02 -14.93 -12.71
N ASN A 874 -32.59 -13.67 -12.65
CA ASN A 874 -33.22 -12.60 -11.88
C ASN A 874 -33.48 -12.97 -10.41
N ASN A 875 -32.48 -13.59 -9.76
CA ASN A 875 -32.56 -14.01 -8.37
C ASN A 875 -32.49 -12.77 -7.44
N PRO A 876 -33.50 -12.53 -6.57
CA PRO A 876 -33.54 -11.34 -5.72
C PRO A 876 -32.33 -11.19 -4.79
N LEU A 877 -31.81 -12.30 -4.24
CA LEU A 877 -30.66 -12.27 -3.33
C LEU A 877 -29.37 -11.91 -4.06
N LEU A 878 -29.21 -12.34 -5.31
CA LEU A 878 -28.05 -11.95 -6.12
C LEU A 878 -28.11 -10.46 -6.51
N ASN A 879 -29.29 -9.94 -6.82
CA ASN A 879 -29.47 -8.52 -7.11
C ASN A 879 -29.19 -7.66 -5.87
N GLU A 880 -29.67 -8.07 -4.70
CA GLU A 880 -29.31 -7.42 -3.43
C GLU A 880 -27.79 -7.47 -3.20
N TRP A 881 -27.15 -8.62 -3.42
CA TRP A 881 -25.71 -8.77 -3.28
C TRP A 881 -24.95 -7.84 -4.24
N ARG A 882 -25.43 -7.61 -5.46
CA ARG A 882 -24.82 -6.68 -6.43
C ARG A 882 -24.86 -5.23 -6.01
N GLU A 883 -25.80 -4.81 -5.17
CA GLU A 883 -26.00 -3.41 -4.79
C GLU A 883 -25.35 -3.04 -3.44
N ARG A 884 -24.71 -3.98 -2.75
CA ARG A 884 -24.20 -3.75 -1.39
C ARG A 884 -23.12 -2.67 -1.28
N GLN A 885 -23.19 -1.99 -0.15
CA GLN A 885 -22.20 -1.04 0.32
C GLN A 885 -21.81 -1.37 1.75
N ASN A 886 -20.55 -1.10 2.10
CA ASN A 886 -20.05 -1.27 3.46
C ASN A 886 -20.52 -0.15 4.40
N ASP A 887 -20.16 -0.23 5.69
CA ASP A 887 -20.52 0.75 6.73
C ASP A 887 -20.03 2.19 6.43
N VAL A 888 -19.06 2.34 5.52
CA VAL A 888 -18.47 3.63 5.10
C VAL A 888 -19.09 4.12 3.78
N GLY A 889 -20.08 3.40 3.24
CA GLY A 889 -20.77 3.71 1.99
C GLY A 889 -20.00 3.33 0.72
N GLU A 890 -18.94 2.51 0.83
CA GLU A 890 -18.18 2.04 -0.33
C GLU A 890 -18.80 0.79 -0.94
N TYR A 891 -18.75 0.71 -2.27
CA TYR A 891 -19.31 -0.42 -3.02
C TYR A 891 -18.55 -1.73 -2.73
N GLU A 892 -19.23 -2.68 -2.09
CA GLU A 892 -18.73 -4.03 -1.82
C GLU A 892 -19.57 -5.13 -2.48
N GLY A 893 -20.50 -4.72 -3.35
CA GLY A 893 -21.41 -5.62 -4.03
C GLY A 893 -20.71 -6.63 -4.95
N LEU A 894 -21.46 -7.68 -5.30
CA LEU A 894 -21.06 -8.69 -6.26
C LEU A 894 -20.69 -8.04 -7.60
N PHE A 895 -19.48 -8.28 -8.08
CA PHE A 895 -19.08 -7.91 -9.45
C PHE A 895 -18.78 -9.14 -10.31
N VAL A 896 -18.99 -9.01 -11.62
CA VAL A 896 -18.43 -9.91 -12.63
C VAL A 896 -17.62 -9.06 -13.61
N LYS A 897 -16.31 -9.30 -13.68
CA LYS A 897 -15.40 -8.50 -14.50
C LYS A 897 -14.40 -9.39 -15.22
N ASN A 898 -13.91 -8.95 -16.37
CA ASN A 898 -12.75 -9.58 -16.98
C ASN A 898 -11.45 -9.13 -16.28
N ILE A 899 -10.40 -9.92 -16.42
CA ILE A 899 -9.11 -9.73 -15.76
C ILE A 899 -8.47 -8.33 -15.93
N GLU A 900 -8.78 -7.63 -17.03
CA GLU A 900 -8.23 -6.29 -17.29
C GLU A 900 -8.94 -5.17 -16.51
N ASN A 901 -10.15 -5.43 -15.99
CA ASN A 901 -11.01 -4.43 -15.38
C ASN A 901 -11.15 -4.57 -13.85
N VAL A 902 -10.47 -5.53 -13.23
CA VAL A 902 -10.62 -5.83 -11.79
C VAL A 902 -9.69 -5.03 -10.86
N GLN A 903 -8.88 -4.13 -11.41
CA GLN A 903 -7.91 -3.41 -10.60
C GLN A 903 -8.56 -2.38 -9.66
N GLY A 904 -8.16 -2.44 -8.39
CA GLY A 904 -8.69 -1.59 -7.33
C GLY A 904 -9.88 -2.21 -6.61
N ASP A 905 -10.55 -3.19 -7.22
CA ASP A 905 -11.53 -4.02 -6.53
C ASP A 905 -10.81 -5.03 -5.63
N GLU A 906 -11.43 -5.41 -4.52
CA GLU A 906 -11.00 -6.51 -3.64
C GLU A 906 -12.24 -7.11 -2.97
N ARG A 907 -12.24 -8.42 -2.74
CA ARG A 907 -13.38 -9.15 -2.16
C ARG A 907 -12.90 -10.24 -1.23
N ASP A 908 -13.74 -10.62 -0.28
CA ASP A 908 -13.45 -11.73 0.63
C ASP A 908 -13.31 -13.04 -0.16
N ILE A 909 -14.22 -13.26 -1.09
CA ILE A 909 -14.22 -14.43 -1.98
C ILE A 909 -14.04 -13.96 -3.43
N ILE A 910 -13.08 -14.58 -4.12
CA ILE A 910 -12.91 -14.41 -5.57
C ILE A 910 -13.16 -15.75 -6.27
N ILE A 911 -14.05 -15.73 -7.27
CA ILE A 911 -14.27 -16.85 -8.16
C ILE A 911 -13.54 -16.60 -9.47
N PHE A 912 -12.65 -17.51 -9.86
CA PHE A 912 -12.04 -17.52 -11.19
C PHE A 912 -12.86 -18.39 -12.14
N SER A 913 -13.32 -17.77 -13.23
CA SER A 913 -13.81 -18.49 -14.42
C SER A 913 -12.76 -18.39 -15.52
N LEU A 914 -12.05 -19.49 -15.77
CA LEU A 914 -11.07 -19.59 -16.85
C LEU A 914 -11.76 -19.48 -18.22
N GLY A 915 -12.86 -20.21 -18.39
CA GLY A 915 -13.57 -20.36 -19.64
C GLY A 915 -12.83 -21.20 -20.69
N TYR A 916 -11.54 -21.50 -20.53
CA TYR A 916 -10.74 -22.23 -21.53
C TYR A 916 -10.77 -23.75 -21.32
N ASP A 917 -10.52 -24.49 -22.40
CA ASP A 917 -10.23 -25.93 -22.35
C ASP A 917 -8.83 -26.21 -22.96
N ARG A 918 -8.41 -27.49 -22.99
CA ARG A 918 -7.11 -27.95 -23.50
C ARG A 918 -6.86 -27.65 -24.99
N SER A 919 -7.90 -27.30 -25.77
CA SER A 919 -7.74 -26.93 -27.18
C SER A 919 -7.18 -25.51 -27.35
N VAL A 920 -7.16 -24.71 -26.29
CA VAL A 920 -6.73 -23.31 -26.32
C VAL A 920 -5.21 -23.20 -26.21
N ASN A 921 -4.60 -22.63 -27.24
CA ASN A 921 -3.15 -22.34 -27.28
C ASN A 921 -2.80 -20.90 -26.85
N SER A 922 -3.79 -20.01 -26.75
CA SER A 922 -3.62 -18.62 -26.35
C SER A 922 -4.74 -18.20 -25.39
N TYR A 923 -4.35 -17.83 -24.17
CA TYR A 923 -5.25 -17.49 -23.06
C TYR A 923 -5.68 -16.01 -23.10
N GLY A 924 -5.90 -15.47 -24.30
CA GLY A 924 -6.37 -14.11 -24.51
C GLY A 924 -5.40 -13.06 -23.92
N PRO A 925 -5.86 -12.16 -23.03
CA PRO A 925 -5.01 -11.12 -22.44
C PRO A 925 -3.79 -11.64 -21.66
N ILE A 926 -3.84 -12.88 -21.15
CA ILE A 926 -2.73 -13.48 -20.40
C ILE A 926 -1.58 -13.89 -21.32
N SER A 927 -1.85 -14.28 -22.56
CA SER A 927 -0.80 -14.68 -23.49
C SER A 927 -0.07 -13.50 -24.13
N LYS A 928 -0.59 -12.27 -23.97
CA LYS A 928 0.02 -11.03 -24.46
C LYS A 928 1.10 -10.51 -23.50
N GLN A 929 1.90 -9.55 -23.96
CA GLN A 929 2.88 -8.84 -23.14
C GLN A 929 2.23 -8.22 -21.88
N GLY A 930 2.87 -8.37 -20.72
CA GLY A 930 2.33 -7.95 -19.42
C GLY A 930 1.20 -8.85 -18.91
N GLY A 931 1.05 -10.07 -19.45
CA GLY A 931 0.11 -11.08 -18.97
C GLY A 931 0.37 -11.49 -17.51
N GLU A 932 1.63 -11.52 -17.10
CA GLU A 932 2.09 -11.73 -15.73
C GLU A 932 1.54 -10.67 -14.77
N ASN A 933 1.50 -9.39 -15.19
CA ASN A 933 0.95 -8.29 -14.40
C ASN A 933 -0.58 -8.43 -14.24
N ARG A 934 -1.29 -8.83 -15.31
CA ARG A 934 -2.73 -9.09 -15.29
C ARG A 934 -3.07 -10.22 -14.31
N LEU A 935 -2.31 -11.31 -14.38
CA LEU A 935 -2.46 -12.45 -13.48
C LEU A 935 -2.18 -12.06 -12.01
N ASN A 936 -1.09 -11.34 -11.76
CA ASN A 936 -0.75 -10.81 -10.42
C ASN A 936 -1.92 -9.98 -9.84
N VAL A 937 -2.47 -9.07 -10.64
CA VAL A 937 -3.63 -8.27 -10.21
C VAL A 937 -4.79 -9.18 -9.85
N ALA A 938 -5.16 -10.15 -10.70
CA ALA A 938 -6.27 -11.07 -10.45
C ALA A 938 -6.10 -11.88 -9.14
N ILE A 939 -4.93 -12.50 -8.95
CA ILE A 939 -4.63 -13.34 -7.78
C ILE A 939 -4.74 -12.53 -6.48
N THR A 940 -4.23 -11.30 -6.49
CA THR A 940 -4.15 -10.45 -5.28
C THR A 940 -5.45 -9.73 -4.91
N ARG A 941 -6.58 -10.10 -5.53
CA ARG A 941 -7.91 -9.53 -5.22
C ARG A 941 -8.63 -10.21 -4.06
N ALA A 942 -8.26 -11.45 -3.73
CA ALA A 942 -8.92 -12.24 -2.69
C ALA A 942 -8.37 -11.89 -1.30
N LYS A 943 -9.26 -11.65 -0.33
CA LYS A 943 -8.90 -11.50 1.08
C LYS A 943 -8.92 -12.84 1.81
N GLN A 944 -9.90 -13.71 1.56
CA GLN A 944 -10.11 -14.93 2.35
C GLN A 944 -10.02 -16.21 1.51
N ARG A 945 -10.67 -16.24 0.34
CA ARG A 945 -10.84 -17.49 -0.43
C ARG A 945 -10.81 -17.28 -1.93
N ILE A 946 -10.23 -18.24 -2.64
CA ILE A 946 -10.28 -18.36 -4.10
C ILE A 946 -11.03 -19.65 -4.48
N GLU A 947 -12.05 -19.52 -5.31
CA GLU A 947 -12.71 -20.67 -5.96
C GLU A 947 -12.36 -20.67 -7.45
N LEU A 948 -11.79 -21.76 -7.96
CA LEU A 948 -11.34 -21.90 -9.34
C LEU A 948 -12.26 -22.86 -10.09
N PHE A 949 -12.89 -22.38 -11.16
CA PHE A 949 -13.62 -23.22 -12.12
C PHE A 949 -12.72 -23.51 -13.32
N LYS A 950 -12.56 -24.79 -13.66
CA LYS A 950 -11.72 -25.23 -14.78
C LYS A 950 -12.28 -26.47 -15.47
N THR A 951 -12.02 -26.59 -16.77
CA THR A 951 -12.46 -27.74 -17.57
C THR A 951 -11.45 -28.89 -17.56
N ASN A 952 -10.15 -28.59 -17.64
CA ASN A 952 -9.07 -29.59 -17.66
C ASN A 952 -8.18 -29.50 -16.41
N ARG A 953 -7.29 -30.49 -16.23
CA ARG A 953 -6.23 -30.40 -15.19
C ARG A 953 -5.18 -29.37 -15.60
N GLY A 954 -4.49 -28.79 -14.64
CA GLY A 954 -3.41 -27.82 -14.88
C GLY A 954 -2.39 -28.33 -15.91
N GLU A 955 -2.00 -29.60 -15.81
CA GLU A 955 -1.03 -30.28 -16.69
C GLU A 955 -1.50 -30.44 -18.14
N ASP A 956 -2.81 -30.40 -18.40
CA ASP A 956 -3.39 -30.59 -19.74
C ASP A 956 -3.37 -29.29 -20.57
N TYR A 957 -3.03 -28.15 -19.97
CA TYR A 957 -2.96 -26.86 -20.64
C TYR A 957 -1.57 -26.62 -21.24
N ASN A 958 -1.52 -26.15 -22.49
CA ASN A 958 -0.28 -25.92 -23.24
C ASN A 958 0.56 -24.70 -22.76
N GLY A 959 0.21 -24.06 -21.66
CA GLY A 959 0.88 -22.82 -21.22
C GLY A 959 2.32 -22.98 -20.77
N LEU A 960 2.74 -24.15 -20.27
CA LEU A 960 4.14 -24.38 -19.82
C LEU A 960 5.15 -24.35 -20.97
N SER A 961 4.75 -24.76 -22.17
CA SER A 961 5.57 -24.74 -23.38
C SER A 961 5.49 -23.43 -24.16
N SER A 962 4.62 -22.50 -23.75
CA SER A 962 4.47 -21.18 -24.37
C SER A 962 5.71 -20.31 -24.17
N SER A 963 6.05 -19.43 -25.11
CA SER A 963 7.08 -18.39 -24.91
C SER A 963 6.60 -17.27 -23.96
N SER A 964 5.29 -17.10 -23.80
CA SER A 964 4.67 -16.06 -22.98
C SER A 964 4.83 -16.37 -21.48
N LEU A 965 5.51 -15.49 -20.74
CA LEU A 965 5.66 -15.60 -19.28
C LEU A 965 4.31 -15.67 -18.57
N GLY A 966 3.33 -14.86 -18.98
CA GLY A 966 1.97 -14.89 -18.43
C GLY A 966 1.28 -16.24 -18.59
N SER A 967 1.47 -16.91 -19.74
CA SER A 967 0.88 -18.23 -20.00
C SER A 967 1.54 -19.33 -19.16
N LYS A 968 2.87 -19.26 -18.97
CA LYS A 968 3.60 -20.16 -18.06
C LYS A 968 3.10 -20.01 -16.63
N LEU A 969 3.08 -18.76 -16.13
CA LEU A 969 2.64 -18.46 -14.75
C LEU A 969 1.18 -18.84 -14.50
N LEU A 970 0.30 -18.72 -15.50
CA LEU A 970 -1.08 -19.19 -15.38
C LEU A 970 -1.12 -20.68 -15.08
N VAL A 971 -0.44 -21.51 -15.87
CA VAL A 971 -0.45 -22.97 -15.66
C VAL A 971 0.21 -23.34 -14.32
N GLU A 972 1.32 -22.70 -13.97
CA GLU A 972 1.94 -22.88 -12.64
C GLU A 972 0.97 -22.52 -11.51
N TYR A 973 0.18 -21.47 -11.67
CA TYR A 973 -0.82 -21.05 -10.70
C TYR A 973 -2.01 -22.02 -10.62
N LEU A 974 -2.46 -22.59 -11.74
CA LEU A 974 -3.49 -23.63 -11.75
C LEU A 974 -3.02 -24.87 -10.97
N LEU A 975 -1.79 -25.33 -11.24
CA LEU A 975 -1.18 -26.45 -10.51
C LEU A 975 -1.03 -26.12 -9.02
N TYR A 976 -0.67 -24.88 -8.69
CA TYR A 976 -0.64 -24.40 -7.31
C TYR A 976 -2.03 -24.49 -6.64
N CYS A 977 -3.08 -23.96 -7.27
CA CYS A 977 -4.45 -24.06 -6.74
C CYS A 977 -4.91 -25.51 -6.56
N GLU A 978 -4.61 -26.40 -7.51
CA GLU A 978 -4.93 -27.83 -7.40
C GLU A 978 -4.19 -28.50 -6.25
N ALA A 979 -2.90 -28.20 -6.08
CA ALA A 979 -2.11 -28.73 -4.97
C ALA A 979 -2.64 -28.23 -3.62
N MET A 980 -2.94 -26.93 -3.50
CA MET A 980 -3.48 -26.34 -2.27
C MET A 980 -4.89 -26.86 -1.93
N ALA A 981 -5.72 -27.13 -2.94
CA ALA A 981 -7.05 -27.72 -2.72
C ALA A 981 -6.97 -29.19 -2.28
N LYS A 982 -5.97 -29.97 -2.74
CA LYS A 982 -5.73 -31.35 -2.31
C LYS A 982 -5.09 -31.43 -0.92
N ASN A 983 -4.15 -30.53 -0.64
CA ASN A 983 -3.39 -30.48 0.60
C ASN A 983 -4.08 -29.63 1.69
N GLN A 984 -5.42 -29.54 1.70
CA GLN A 984 -6.18 -28.92 2.79
C GLN A 984 -5.95 -29.69 4.10
N GLY A 985 -4.79 -29.46 4.73
CA GLY A 985 -4.25 -30.20 5.88
C GLY A 985 -2.71 -30.20 5.99
N GLU A 986 -1.97 -30.16 4.88
CA GLU A 986 -0.49 -30.10 4.87
C GLU A 986 -0.02 -28.73 4.36
N LYS A 987 0.53 -27.90 5.28
CA LYS A 987 1.12 -26.61 4.92
C LYS A 987 2.30 -26.85 3.98
N ILE A 988 2.16 -26.44 2.71
CA ILE A 988 3.31 -26.34 1.80
C ILE A 988 4.25 -25.31 2.43
N THR A 989 5.39 -25.80 2.92
CA THR A 989 6.41 -24.94 3.50
C THR A 989 7.07 -24.20 2.34
N PHE A 990 6.55 -23.01 2.01
CA PHE A 990 7.35 -22.03 1.30
C PHE A 990 8.67 -21.93 2.05
N GLN A 991 9.78 -21.91 1.31
CA GLN A 991 11.12 -21.83 1.88
C GLN A 991 11.23 -20.51 2.66
N ALA A 992 10.70 -20.47 3.88
CA ALA A 992 11.17 -19.58 4.91
C ALA A 992 12.67 -19.76 4.89
N VAL A 993 13.40 -18.65 4.80
CA VAL A 993 14.84 -18.59 4.97
C VAL A 993 15.15 -19.53 6.13
N LYS A 994 15.66 -20.72 5.82
CA LYS A 994 16.07 -21.67 6.84
C LYS A 994 17.15 -20.91 7.58
N ARG A 995 16.81 -20.33 8.73
CA ARG A 995 17.82 -20.01 9.74
C ARG A 995 18.41 -21.36 10.10
N LYS A 996 19.44 -21.76 9.35
CA LYS A 996 20.49 -22.65 9.83
C LYS A 996 21.26 -21.85 10.89
N GLU A 997 20.58 -21.43 11.94
CA GLU A 997 21.27 -21.18 13.19
C GLU A 997 21.63 -22.57 13.68
N THR A 998 22.93 -22.85 13.67
CA THR A 998 23.45 -24.07 14.27
C THR A 998 23.28 -23.89 15.77
N LYS A 999 22.07 -24.18 16.28
CA LYS A 999 21.80 -24.16 17.72
C LYS A 999 22.81 -25.08 18.38
N ALA A 1000 23.44 -24.61 19.45
CA ALA A 1000 24.40 -25.43 20.16
C ALA A 1000 23.71 -26.69 20.71
N LYS A 1001 24.43 -27.81 20.79
CA LYS A 1001 23.89 -29.12 21.18
C LYS A 1001 23.12 -29.06 22.52
N TYR A 1002 23.54 -28.19 23.43
CA TYR A 1002 22.88 -27.99 24.72
C TYR A 1002 21.56 -27.20 24.61
N GLU A 1003 21.46 -26.17 23.75
CA GLU A 1003 20.22 -25.39 23.58
C GLU A 1003 19.08 -26.28 23.04
N LEU A 1004 19.41 -27.16 22.09
CA LEU A 1004 18.52 -28.20 21.59
C LEU A 1004 18.04 -29.15 22.69
N ALA A 1005 18.92 -29.55 23.62
CA ALA A 1005 18.55 -30.42 24.73
C ALA A 1005 17.56 -29.73 25.70
N VAL A 1006 17.78 -28.44 26.01
CA VAL A 1006 16.87 -27.67 26.86
C VAL A 1006 15.54 -27.41 26.17
N GLU A 1007 15.54 -27.06 24.89
CA GLU A 1007 14.33 -26.88 24.09
C GLU A 1007 13.49 -28.17 24.01
N ASN A 1008 14.15 -29.33 23.91
CA ASN A 1008 13.50 -30.64 23.96
C ASN A 1008 12.86 -30.94 25.33
N ASP A 1009 13.58 -30.67 26.42
CA ASP A 1009 13.05 -30.81 27.78
C ASP A 1009 11.83 -29.90 27.98
N PHE A 1010 11.95 -28.62 27.60
CA PHE A 1010 10.86 -27.66 27.68
C PHE A 1010 9.60 -28.17 26.95
N PHE A 1011 9.75 -28.63 25.69
CA PHE A 1011 8.59 -29.19 24.98
C PHE A 1011 8.00 -30.41 25.67
N ASN A 1012 8.82 -31.35 26.12
CA ASN A 1012 8.31 -32.57 26.74
C ASN A 1012 7.46 -32.24 27.98
N GLN A 1013 7.86 -31.22 28.75
CA GLN A 1013 7.07 -30.72 29.87
C GLN A 1013 5.79 -30.01 29.40
N LEU A 1014 5.85 -29.17 28.36
CA LEU A 1014 4.63 -28.57 27.78
C LEU A 1014 3.64 -29.63 27.31
N GLN A 1015 4.12 -30.65 26.59
CA GLN A 1015 3.30 -31.76 26.10
C GLN A 1015 2.68 -32.55 27.25
N ALA A 1016 3.44 -32.80 28.33
CA ALA A 1016 2.92 -33.51 29.50
C ALA A 1016 1.83 -32.73 30.26
N ILE A 1017 1.92 -31.40 30.30
CA ILE A 1017 1.00 -30.56 31.07
C ILE A 1017 -0.23 -30.15 30.26
N PHE A 1018 -0.03 -29.75 29.00
CA PHE A 1018 -1.06 -29.12 28.18
C PHE A 1018 -1.49 -29.98 26.97
N GLY A 1019 -0.78 -31.07 26.67
CA GLY A 1019 -1.04 -31.89 25.48
C GLY A 1019 -2.38 -32.64 25.48
N GLY A 1020 -3.09 -32.67 26.61
CA GLY A 1020 -4.46 -33.18 26.69
C GLY A 1020 -5.53 -32.20 26.21
N GLU A 1021 -5.23 -30.89 26.23
CA GLU A 1021 -6.16 -29.81 25.84
C GLU A 1021 -5.76 -29.16 24.51
N PHE A 1022 -4.46 -29.03 24.26
CA PHE A 1022 -3.91 -28.34 23.10
C PHE A 1022 -3.01 -29.26 22.28
N GLU A 1023 -3.06 -29.14 20.95
CA GLU A 1023 -2.05 -29.70 20.07
C GLU A 1023 -0.83 -28.76 20.04
N ILE A 1024 0.34 -29.23 20.48
CA ILE A 1024 1.56 -28.41 20.55
C ILE A 1024 2.49 -28.79 19.41
N LYS A 1025 2.77 -27.85 18.51
CA LYS A 1025 3.72 -28.04 17.39
C LYS A 1025 5.03 -27.32 17.67
N ARG A 1026 6.15 -27.94 17.28
CA ARG A 1026 7.51 -27.37 17.35
C ARG A 1026 7.92 -26.80 15.99
N ASN A 1027 8.84 -25.83 16.01
CA ASN A 1027 9.50 -25.30 14.82
C ASN A 1027 8.49 -24.88 13.73
N VAL A 1028 7.47 -24.13 14.13
CA VAL A 1028 6.36 -23.76 13.25
C VAL A 1028 6.78 -22.58 12.38
N ASN A 1029 6.80 -22.81 11.07
CA ASN A 1029 6.92 -21.72 10.09
C ASN A 1029 5.52 -21.23 9.71
N GLU A 1030 5.34 -19.92 9.76
CA GLU A 1030 4.08 -19.27 9.48
C GLU A 1030 4.33 -18.01 8.62
N GLY A 1031 4.16 -18.17 7.31
CA GLY A 1031 4.56 -17.18 6.32
C GLY A 1031 6.05 -16.81 6.46
N ALA A 1032 6.33 -15.54 6.77
CA ALA A 1032 7.67 -15.01 6.95
C ALA A 1032 8.26 -15.22 8.35
N TYR A 1033 7.49 -15.74 9.31
CA TYR A 1033 7.92 -15.89 10.70
C TYR A 1033 8.14 -17.35 11.11
N PHE A 1034 9.06 -17.52 12.05
CA PHE A 1034 9.34 -18.77 12.73
C PHE A 1034 8.95 -18.64 14.19
N PHE A 1035 8.33 -19.67 14.74
CA PHE A 1035 8.03 -19.81 16.16
C PHE A 1035 8.59 -21.13 16.68
N SER A 1036 9.19 -21.09 17.87
CA SER A 1036 9.74 -22.29 18.50
C SER A 1036 8.61 -23.27 18.83
N PHE A 1037 7.51 -22.78 19.39
CA PHE A 1037 6.34 -23.59 19.73
C PHE A 1037 5.02 -22.86 19.47
N VAL A 1038 3.98 -23.59 19.09
CA VAL A 1038 2.63 -23.04 18.93
C VAL A 1038 1.59 -24.00 19.52
N PHE A 1039 0.68 -23.46 20.32
CA PHE A 1039 -0.47 -24.15 20.89
C PHE A 1039 -1.65 -24.00 19.94
N TYR A 1040 -2.21 -25.12 19.50
CA TYR A 1040 -3.40 -25.18 18.67
C TYR A 1040 -4.57 -25.77 19.45
N PHE A 1041 -5.75 -25.21 19.23
CA PHE A 1041 -7.03 -25.78 19.66
C PHE A 1041 -7.97 -25.74 18.45
N ASN A 1042 -8.54 -26.88 18.07
CA ASN A 1042 -9.34 -27.04 16.84
C ASN A 1042 -8.65 -26.45 15.58
N ASN A 1043 -7.34 -26.69 15.43
CA ASN A 1043 -6.48 -26.16 14.36
C ASN A 1043 -6.30 -24.63 14.32
N ILE A 1044 -6.81 -23.90 15.32
CA ILE A 1044 -6.59 -22.45 15.48
C ILE A 1044 -5.39 -22.24 16.42
N PRO A 1045 -4.38 -21.44 16.05
CA PRO A 1045 -3.27 -21.09 16.92
C PRO A 1045 -3.75 -20.14 18.03
N TYR A 1046 -3.63 -20.56 19.29
CA TYR A 1046 -4.01 -19.77 20.47
C TYR A 1046 -2.83 -18.98 21.04
N LEU A 1047 -1.65 -19.59 21.06
CA LEU A 1047 -0.44 -19.01 21.66
C LEU A 1047 0.80 -19.48 20.90
N ALA A 1048 1.59 -18.52 20.41
CA ALA A 1048 2.92 -18.76 19.91
C ALA A 1048 3.97 -18.43 20.98
N ILE A 1049 5.03 -19.23 21.01
CA ILE A 1049 6.16 -19.06 21.92
C ILE A 1049 7.43 -18.94 21.10
N ASP A 1050 8.12 -17.81 21.29
CA ASP A 1050 9.51 -17.68 20.89
C ASP A 1050 10.40 -18.11 22.06
N PHE A 1051 11.10 -19.21 21.87
CA PHE A 1051 12.06 -19.73 22.84
C PHE A 1051 13.46 -19.24 22.48
N ASN A 1052 14.02 -18.39 23.34
CA ASN A 1052 15.36 -17.79 23.23
C ASN A 1052 15.57 -16.95 21.96
N ILE A 1053 14.96 -15.76 21.92
CA ILE A 1053 15.03 -14.85 20.76
C ILE A 1053 16.48 -14.38 20.55
N PRO A 1054 16.97 -14.30 19.29
CA PRO A 1054 18.26 -13.71 18.99
C PRO A 1054 18.38 -12.26 19.48
N ILE A 1055 19.49 -11.95 20.12
CA ILE A 1055 19.75 -10.62 20.65
C ILE A 1055 20.04 -9.66 19.49
N PRO A 1056 19.29 -8.55 19.35
CA PRO A 1056 19.46 -7.60 18.25
C PRO A 1056 20.79 -6.84 18.37
N THR A 1057 21.44 -6.59 17.23
CA THR A 1057 22.71 -5.85 17.15
C THR A 1057 22.60 -4.44 16.58
N SER A 1058 21.39 -4.05 16.13
CA SER A 1058 21.14 -2.74 15.48
C SER A 1058 19.75 -2.20 15.83
N ARG A 1059 19.56 -0.89 15.68
CA ARG A 1059 18.25 -0.22 15.86
C ARG A 1059 17.22 -0.81 14.91
N LYS A 1060 17.62 -1.08 13.65
CA LYS A 1060 16.75 -1.72 12.66
C LYS A 1060 16.22 -3.07 13.14
N GLN A 1061 17.05 -3.92 13.72
CA GLN A 1061 16.62 -5.24 14.22
C GLN A 1061 15.67 -5.13 15.42
N VAL A 1062 15.85 -4.15 16.30
CA VAL A 1062 14.90 -3.86 17.39
C VAL A 1062 13.55 -3.43 16.81
N MET A 1063 13.55 -2.47 15.88
CA MET A 1063 12.33 -1.95 15.27
C MET A 1063 11.59 -3.05 14.51
N GLU A 1064 12.22 -3.66 13.51
CA GLU A 1064 11.58 -4.65 12.63
C GLU A 1064 11.30 -5.98 13.35
N GLY A 1065 12.29 -6.52 14.07
CA GLY A 1065 12.25 -7.87 14.62
C GLY A 1065 11.56 -8.00 15.98
N ILE A 1066 11.42 -6.90 16.73
CA ILE A 1066 10.87 -6.93 18.10
C ILE A 1066 9.60 -6.09 18.20
N LEU A 1067 9.66 -4.80 17.84
CA LEU A 1067 8.54 -3.87 18.05
C LEU A 1067 7.44 -4.04 16.99
N TYR A 1068 7.77 -3.89 15.71
CA TYR A 1068 6.78 -3.97 14.63
C TYR A 1068 6.33 -5.40 14.32
N ARG A 1069 7.20 -6.41 14.56
CA ARG A 1069 6.78 -7.82 14.52
C ARG A 1069 5.61 -8.08 15.46
N GLU A 1070 5.66 -7.60 16.70
CA GLU A 1070 4.57 -7.79 17.66
C GLU A 1070 3.30 -7.04 17.25
N GLN A 1071 3.42 -5.80 16.77
CA GLN A 1071 2.27 -5.06 16.24
C GLN A 1071 1.63 -5.77 15.05
N PHE A 1072 2.44 -6.32 14.15
CA PHE A 1072 1.98 -7.10 13.02
C PHE A 1072 1.25 -8.37 13.48
N LEU A 1073 1.84 -9.13 14.41
CA LEU A 1073 1.22 -10.32 15.00
C LEU A 1073 -0.14 -10.01 15.64
N LYS A 1074 -0.22 -8.92 16.43
CA LYS A 1074 -1.47 -8.47 17.04
C LYS A 1074 -2.54 -8.14 15.98
N LYS A 1075 -2.18 -7.44 14.89
CA LYS A 1075 -3.08 -7.19 13.75
C LYS A 1075 -3.53 -8.48 13.06
N ARG A 1076 -2.72 -9.53 13.09
CA ARG A 1076 -3.03 -10.87 12.57
C ARG A 1076 -3.72 -11.78 13.60
N GLN A 1077 -4.07 -11.26 14.77
CA GLN A 1077 -4.71 -11.98 15.88
C GLN A 1077 -3.85 -13.11 16.48
N TRP A 1078 -2.53 -13.00 16.36
CA TRP A 1078 -1.58 -13.92 17.01
C TRP A 1078 -1.16 -13.39 18.37
N ASN A 1079 -1.18 -14.27 19.36
CA ASN A 1079 -0.64 -14.00 20.69
C ASN A 1079 0.78 -14.58 20.77
N LEU A 1080 1.74 -13.75 21.17
CA LEU A 1080 3.14 -14.13 21.29
C LEU A 1080 3.60 -13.94 22.74
N ILE A 1081 4.28 -14.95 23.28
CA ILE A 1081 5.10 -14.80 24.48
C ILE A 1081 6.54 -15.17 24.20
N ASN A 1082 7.44 -14.47 24.89
CA ASN A 1082 8.87 -14.73 24.81
C ASN A 1082 9.29 -15.46 26.09
N ILE A 1083 10.05 -16.53 25.92
CA ILE A 1083 10.59 -17.33 27.01
C ILE A 1083 12.09 -17.50 26.79
N TRP A 1084 12.87 -17.18 27.80
CA TRP A 1084 14.31 -17.33 27.77
C TRP A 1084 14.74 -18.69 28.35
N ILE A 1085 15.89 -19.20 27.91
CA ILE A 1085 16.41 -20.52 28.36
C ILE A 1085 16.66 -20.52 29.87
N ASP A 1086 17.20 -19.43 30.36
CA ASP A 1086 17.50 -19.14 31.75
C ASP A 1086 16.23 -18.95 32.59
N GLU A 1087 15.22 -18.23 32.10
CA GLU A 1087 13.89 -18.15 32.73
C GLU A 1087 13.31 -19.56 32.97
N TRP A 1088 13.40 -20.42 31.95
CA TRP A 1088 12.97 -21.82 32.03
C TRP A 1088 13.81 -22.66 33.00
N LYS A 1089 15.13 -22.58 32.92
CA LYS A 1089 16.05 -23.39 33.74
C LYS A 1089 15.99 -23.03 35.22
N LEU A 1090 15.76 -21.77 35.54
CA LEU A 1090 15.80 -21.26 36.91
C LEU A 1090 14.41 -21.28 37.58
N ASN A 1091 13.34 -21.05 36.82
CA ASN A 1091 11.98 -20.99 37.36
C ASN A 1091 10.93 -21.64 36.43
N PRO A 1092 10.99 -22.97 36.22
CA PRO A 1092 10.06 -23.66 35.33
C PRO A 1092 8.59 -23.53 35.78
N ILE A 1093 8.34 -23.52 37.10
CA ILE A 1093 6.99 -23.35 37.67
C ILE A 1093 6.40 -21.97 37.29
N GLY A 1094 7.21 -20.90 37.40
CA GLY A 1094 6.79 -19.55 37.02
C GLY A 1094 6.49 -19.45 35.52
N VAL A 1095 7.34 -20.04 34.68
CA VAL A 1095 7.12 -20.08 33.22
C VAL A 1095 5.82 -20.83 32.88
N ILE A 1096 5.58 -22.00 33.47
CA ILE A 1096 4.33 -22.75 33.28
C ILE A 1096 3.12 -21.92 33.73
N SER A 1097 3.22 -21.21 34.85
CA SER A 1097 2.15 -20.32 35.32
C SER A 1097 1.88 -19.19 34.32
N LYS A 1098 2.93 -18.57 33.76
CA LYS A 1098 2.85 -17.51 32.75
C LYS A 1098 2.17 -18.01 31.46
N ILE A 1099 2.53 -19.20 30.99
CA ILE A 1099 1.88 -19.86 29.85
C ILE A 1099 0.40 -20.11 30.15
N ARG A 1100 0.08 -20.69 31.32
CA ARG A 1100 -1.30 -20.97 31.73
C ARG A 1100 -2.15 -19.69 31.81
N SER A 1101 -1.62 -18.61 32.39
CA SER A 1101 -2.31 -17.31 32.43
C SER A 1101 -2.56 -16.75 31.03
N SER A 1102 -1.58 -16.88 30.12
CA SER A 1102 -1.74 -16.43 28.73
C SER A 1102 -2.82 -17.22 28.01
N LEU A 1103 -2.86 -18.55 28.17
CA LEU A 1103 -3.91 -19.40 27.60
C LEU A 1103 -5.30 -19.08 28.17
N ALA A 1104 -5.42 -18.81 29.48
CA ALA A 1104 -6.69 -18.53 30.14
C ALA A 1104 -7.31 -17.17 29.74
N VAL A 1105 -6.50 -16.11 29.58
CA VAL A 1105 -6.99 -14.81 29.11
C VAL A 1105 -7.64 -14.92 27.73
N HIS A 1106 -7.12 -15.80 26.88
CA HIS A 1106 -7.60 -15.97 25.51
C HIS A 1106 -8.77 -16.94 25.38
N GLN A 1107 -8.98 -17.86 26.34
CA GLN A 1107 -10.20 -18.68 26.38
C GLN A 1107 -11.45 -17.81 26.60
N ASN A 1108 -11.40 -16.84 27.53
CA ASN A 1108 -12.54 -15.95 27.80
C ASN A 1108 -12.87 -15.01 26.62
N GLN A 1109 -11.88 -14.57 25.84
CA GLN A 1109 -12.10 -13.71 24.66
C GLN A 1109 -12.72 -14.44 23.48
N HIS A 1110 -12.56 -15.76 23.39
CA HIS A 1110 -13.13 -16.58 22.31
C HIS A 1110 -14.53 -17.13 22.64
N GLU A 1111 -14.94 -17.18 23.91
CA GLU A 1111 -16.31 -17.51 24.31
C GLU A 1111 -17.28 -16.32 24.13
N GLU A 1112 -16.78 -15.09 24.05
CA GLU A 1112 -17.58 -13.87 23.78
C GLU A 1112 -17.78 -13.56 22.27
N ILE A 1113 -17.06 -14.24 21.36
CA ILE A 1113 -17.17 -14.12 19.89
C ILE A 1113 -17.96 -15.31 19.34
#